data_AF-A0A957CIP1-F1
#
_entry.id   AF-A0A957CIP1-F1
#
_cell.length_a   1.000
_cell.length_b   1.000
_cell.length_c   1.000
_cell.angle_alpha   90.00
_cell.angle_beta   90.00
_cell.angle_gamma   90.00
#
_symmetry.space_group_name_H-M   'P 1'
#
loop_
_entity.id
_entity.type
_entity.pdbx_description
1 polymer ?
#
loop_
_entity_poly.entity_id
_entity_poly.type
_entity_poly.pdbx_seq_one_letter_code
_entity_poly.pdbx_strand_id
1 'polypeptide(L)'
;MSMESNHNINGRFIIRFSKLVIVSVMIGFMLSQAGAIRLYAQSMPRRMVDVIVVANDLPTAAAQARRFGGEHIRDLGIINAVHVRLPAHAIAALERRPGIRRVVENRPVQIGKLAMETFRDQFDTVAYSNNDGTVDWNSSWVEYDPYGGYGASGGWVYVYDGMLTFDYAWDEAVSRSFNLAGAPDATLSLDWQTYGLDNGEALSLLISKNGNTSFVELDSFGGSDSGTTSYDISDYMSSNTTIKFANVGAYWESGEYAYIDNVQIAFEDENASSQSNNIIEMDVRDKFNAVAYDNNDGLMQWAGGWIENDAAGMGLTIGNALITNGALQLDNYPLTYTGPSFARAVDLSGSVSTASLSFDYTTGSGVNHSDQISVEVSINGGATYTTIGTLEDIYGDVSRTGIYDITPYASADTMIRFRVSEGYNNYNKYFRVDNVRVAYTGVYDADYVALVDAEALHENGINGTGITVAVVDTGYWSHPEIDNNVNGNLRVLAQYNAISGQLENPTANTDDSGHGSHLNSLILNNNTEGGRSGIAPNANLVSVKAFDMNGVGSYADIISGIDWAVTNKDAYDIRVLNLSFSTTPQSYYWDDPLNQAVMRAWQAGIVVVAAAGNIGPDAMSVGVPGNVPYVITAGAQFDSFTPHDQTDDMLASFSSVGPTVEGFVKPDLVAPGAHLSGVISPDSQIALLNSDKYAGHDGYTVSGTSQATAVTSGVVALMLQYEPTLTPDDVKCRLLYNARPAQEPNGSLAYSIFQQGAG
;
A
#
# COMPACT_ATOMS: atom_id res chain seq x y z
N MET A 1 56.51 62.14 50.98
CA MET A 1 57.37 62.88 51.93
C MET A 1 56.89 62.53 53.34
N SER A 2 57.85 62.39 54.24
CA SER A 2 57.86 61.76 55.58
C SER A 2 56.66 61.92 56.55
N MET A 3 56.49 60.83 57.34
CA MET A 3 56.31 60.69 58.80
C MET A 3 55.36 61.58 59.63
N GLU A 4 54.60 60.84 60.46
CA GLU A 4 54.40 60.98 61.93
C GLU A 4 53.20 61.71 62.55
N SER A 5 52.47 60.87 63.31
CA SER A 5 51.96 61.03 64.69
C SER A 5 50.71 61.87 65.01
N ASN A 6 49.69 61.11 65.40
CA ASN A 6 48.82 61.20 66.59
C ASN A 6 47.82 62.35 66.85
N HIS A 7 46.59 61.86 67.00
CA HIS A 7 45.52 62.19 67.97
C HIS A 7 44.43 63.20 67.59
N ASN A 8 43.28 62.58 67.25
CA ASN A 8 41.88 62.90 67.58
C ASN A 8 41.44 64.36 67.70
N ILE A 9 40.49 64.76 66.84
CA ILE A 9 39.08 65.04 67.16
C ILE A 9 38.35 65.37 65.83
N ASN A 10 37.17 64.76 65.65
CA ASN A 10 36.11 65.07 64.68
C ASN A 10 36.37 66.21 63.66
N GLY A 11 36.67 65.86 62.42
CA GLY A 11 36.71 66.78 61.28
C GLY A 11 36.55 66.05 59.95
N ARG A 12 35.43 66.29 59.26
CA ARG A 12 35.17 65.81 57.89
C ARG A 12 36.26 66.34 56.92
N PHE A 13 37.00 65.45 56.28
CA PHE A 13 37.77 65.76 55.07
C PHE A 13 36.98 65.29 53.84
N ILE A 14 36.40 66.24 53.10
CA ILE A 14 35.76 66.01 51.81
C ILE A 14 36.85 66.02 50.74
N ILE A 15 37.23 64.85 50.23
CA ILE A 15 38.01 64.75 48.98
C ILE A 15 37.02 64.94 47.83
N ARG A 16 37.02 66.13 47.22
CA ARG A 16 36.28 66.38 45.98
C ARG A 16 37.02 65.72 44.81
N PHE A 17 36.60 64.53 44.40
CA PHE A 17 36.87 64.07 43.04
C PHE A 17 36.04 64.94 42.08
N SER A 18 36.70 65.55 41.10
CA SER A 18 36.04 66.33 40.06
C SER A 18 35.11 65.41 39.26
N LYS A 19 33.87 65.86 39.04
CA LYS A 19 32.84 65.12 38.28
C LYS A 19 33.33 64.64 36.90
N LEU A 20 34.38 65.26 36.34
CA LEU A 20 34.96 64.91 35.05
C LEU A 20 35.70 63.56 35.05
N VAL A 21 36.35 63.17 36.15
CA VAL A 21 37.13 61.91 36.21
C VAL A 21 36.21 60.70 36.35
N ILE A 22 35.11 60.84 37.10
CA ILE A 22 34.11 59.77 37.30
C ILE A 22 33.32 59.50 36.01
N VAL A 23 33.00 60.54 35.24
CA VAL A 23 32.30 60.38 33.95
C VAL A 23 33.20 59.71 32.90
N SER A 24 34.49 60.05 32.83
CA SER A 24 35.43 59.42 31.90
C SER A 24 35.72 57.95 32.23
N VAL A 25 35.78 57.58 33.51
CA VAL A 25 35.95 56.18 33.94
C VAL A 25 34.68 55.36 33.68
N MET A 26 33.49 55.93 33.91
CA MET A 26 32.20 55.29 33.60
C MET A 26 31.98 55.09 32.09
N ILE A 27 32.33 56.08 31.26
CA ILE A 27 32.25 55.96 29.79
C ILE A 27 33.26 54.93 29.28
N GLY A 28 34.49 54.90 29.84
CA GLY A 28 35.48 53.88 29.53
C GLY A 28 35.05 52.47 29.92
N PHE A 29 34.36 52.29 31.05
CA PHE A 29 33.83 51.01 31.52
C PHE A 29 32.59 50.56 30.73
N MET A 30 31.73 51.49 30.30
CA MET A 30 30.60 51.19 29.41
C MET A 30 31.05 50.87 27.98
N LEU A 31 32.07 51.55 27.46
CA LEU A 31 32.68 51.23 26.16
C LEU A 31 33.45 49.90 26.20
N SER A 32 34.10 49.56 27.31
CA SER A 32 34.77 48.26 27.46
C SER A 32 33.77 47.12 27.63
N GLN A 33 32.64 47.32 28.32
CA GLN A 33 31.56 46.34 28.36
C GLN A 33 30.80 46.22 27.04
N ALA A 34 30.56 47.32 26.31
CA ALA A 34 29.98 47.26 24.96
C ALA A 34 30.93 46.58 23.95
N GLY A 35 32.24 46.80 24.08
CA GLY A 35 33.28 46.11 23.33
C GLY A 35 33.35 44.62 23.69
N ALA A 36 33.29 44.28 24.98
CA ALA A 36 33.28 42.90 25.46
C ALA A 36 31.99 42.16 25.09
N ILE A 37 30.82 42.81 25.11
CA ILE A 37 29.54 42.25 24.64
C ILE A 37 29.57 42.07 23.11
N ARG A 38 30.19 42.98 22.34
CA ARG A 38 30.42 42.79 20.90
C ARG A 38 31.35 41.62 20.60
N LEU A 39 32.42 41.44 21.38
CA LEU A 39 33.35 40.32 21.26
C LEU A 39 32.72 38.99 21.73
N TYR A 40 31.89 39.01 22.77
CA TYR A 40 31.18 37.84 23.30
C TYR A 40 30.01 37.40 22.39
N ALA A 41 29.33 38.35 21.74
CA ALA A 41 28.33 38.07 20.70
C ALA A 41 28.95 37.59 19.37
N GLN A 42 30.23 37.92 19.11
CA GLN A 42 31.00 37.36 17.99
C GLN A 42 31.52 35.94 18.27
N SER A 43 31.60 35.52 19.54
CA SER A 43 32.14 34.22 19.95
C SER A 43 31.09 33.14 20.25
N MET A 44 29.78 33.45 20.20
CA MET A 44 28.76 32.39 20.26
C MET A 44 28.73 31.64 18.92
N PRO A 45 28.67 30.30 18.92
CA PRO A 45 28.45 29.54 17.69
C PRO A 45 27.13 30.01 17.07
N ARG A 46 27.23 30.64 15.90
CA ARG A 46 26.04 31.07 15.16
C ARG A 46 25.32 29.81 14.72
N ARG A 47 24.10 29.60 15.23
CA ARG A 47 23.22 28.54 14.70
C ARG A 47 23.03 28.81 13.21
N MET A 48 23.65 27.98 12.39
CA MET A 48 23.49 27.99 10.94
C MET A 48 22.29 27.11 10.60
N VAL A 49 21.57 27.48 9.55
CA VAL A 49 20.40 26.76 9.04
C VAL A 49 20.58 26.58 7.55
N ASP A 50 20.36 25.36 7.07
CA ASP A 50 20.31 25.07 5.64
C ASP A 50 19.00 25.59 5.05
N VAL A 51 19.11 26.48 4.07
CA VAL A 51 17.96 27.15 3.45
C VAL A 51 18.10 27.20 1.93
N ILE A 52 16.96 27.23 1.27
CA ILE A 52 16.81 27.53 -0.15
C ILE A 52 16.34 28.99 -0.26
N VAL A 53 17.15 29.81 -0.92
CA VAL A 53 16.85 31.24 -1.16
C VAL A 53 16.35 31.38 -2.59
N VAL A 54 15.05 31.61 -2.75
CA VAL A 54 14.39 31.79 -4.05
C VAL A 54 14.33 33.28 -4.38
N ALA A 55 14.76 33.66 -5.58
CA ALA A 55 14.77 35.05 -6.03
C ALA A 55 14.14 35.22 -7.42
N ASN A 56 14.11 36.45 -7.91
CA ASN A 56 13.69 36.75 -9.28
C ASN A 56 14.67 36.21 -10.33
N ASP A 57 15.94 36.12 -9.97
CA ASP A 57 17.02 35.60 -10.80
C ASP A 57 18.12 34.99 -9.91
N LEU A 58 18.81 33.97 -10.44
CA LEU A 58 19.85 33.23 -9.72
C LEU A 58 21.01 34.13 -9.22
N PRO A 59 21.56 35.09 -10.00
CA PRO A 59 22.58 36.02 -9.51
C PRO A 59 22.15 36.82 -8.29
N THR A 60 20.90 37.29 -8.25
CA THR A 60 20.33 38.01 -7.11
C THR A 60 20.24 37.11 -5.87
N ALA A 61 19.78 35.87 -6.01
CA ALA A 61 19.72 34.90 -4.92
C ALA A 61 21.12 34.70 -4.29
N ALA A 62 22.12 34.40 -5.12
CA ALA A 62 23.50 34.18 -4.68
C ALA A 62 24.12 35.43 -4.02
N ALA A 63 23.93 36.61 -4.63
CA ALA A 63 24.49 37.86 -4.14
C ALA A 63 23.91 38.27 -2.77
N GLN A 64 22.58 38.15 -2.60
CA GLN A 64 21.94 38.48 -1.33
C GLN A 64 22.30 37.46 -0.25
N ALA A 65 22.27 36.15 -0.55
CA ALA A 65 22.68 35.13 0.41
C ALA A 65 24.11 35.37 0.94
N ARG A 66 25.08 35.60 0.05
CA ARG A 66 26.47 35.93 0.42
C ARG A 66 26.57 37.20 1.27
N ARG A 67 25.82 38.24 0.92
CA ARG A 67 25.79 39.52 1.68
C ARG A 67 25.34 39.34 3.13
N PHE A 68 24.49 38.36 3.39
CA PHE A 68 24.00 38.03 4.72
C PHE A 68 24.84 36.96 5.44
N GLY A 69 26.02 36.66 4.92
CA GLY A 69 26.94 35.68 5.51
C GLY A 69 26.55 34.23 5.22
N GLY A 70 25.78 34.00 4.15
CA GLY A 70 25.43 32.67 3.68
C GLY A 70 26.62 31.97 3.01
N GLU A 71 26.87 30.74 3.40
CA GLU A 71 27.81 29.82 2.75
C GLU A 71 27.09 29.13 1.60
N HIS A 72 27.56 29.35 0.37
CA HIS A 72 26.95 28.78 -0.82
C HIS A 72 27.29 27.29 -0.94
N ILE A 73 26.27 26.46 -1.23
CA ILE A 73 26.41 25.02 -1.40
C ILE A 73 26.19 24.65 -2.87
N ARG A 74 25.06 25.05 -3.45
CA ARG A 74 24.74 24.80 -4.86
C ARG A 74 23.71 25.76 -5.42
N ASP A 75 23.69 25.84 -6.75
CA ASP A 75 22.66 26.54 -7.50
C ASP A 75 21.50 25.58 -7.80
N LEU A 76 20.28 26.12 -7.75
CA LEU A 76 19.03 25.46 -8.13
C LEU A 76 18.38 26.32 -9.22
N GLY A 77 18.96 26.24 -10.41
CA GLY A 77 18.74 27.15 -11.53
C GLY A 77 17.31 27.11 -12.05
N ILE A 78 16.70 25.93 -12.09
CA ILE A 78 15.31 25.72 -12.52
C ILE A 78 14.29 26.64 -11.83
N ILE A 79 14.54 27.04 -10.58
CA ILE A 79 13.69 27.94 -9.79
C ILE A 79 14.36 29.27 -9.41
N ASN A 80 15.48 29.62 -10.04
CA ASN A 80 16.27 30.82 -9.69
C ASN A 80 16.62 30.89 -8.19
N ALA A 81 17.06 29.77 -7.62
CA ALA A 81 17.36 29.67 -6.20
C ALA A 81 18.79 29.20 -5.92
N VAL A 82 19.25 29.44 -4.69
CA VAL A 82 20.51 28.87 -4.17
C VAL A 82 20.25 28.14 -2.87
N HIS A 83 20.87 26.97 -2.71
CA HIS A 83 20.96 26.29 -1.42
C HIS A 83 22.20 26.80 -0.69
N VAL A 84 21.99 27.31 0.52
CA VAL A 84 23.03 27.95 1.34
C VAL A 84 22.86 27.60 2.80
N ARG A 85 23.96 27.57 3.55
CA ARG A 85 23.93 27.62 5.02
C ARG A 85 23.93 29.08 5.47
N LEU A 86 22.86 29.52 6.12
CA LEU A 86 22.66 30.90 6.53
C LEU A 86 22.62 31.03 8.06
N PRO A 87 23.16 32.10 8.67
CA PRO A 87 22.93 32.36 10.09
C PRO A 87 21.43 32.54 10.38
N ALA A 88 20.88 31.83 11.37
CA ALA A 88 19.44 31.82 11.66
C ALA A 88 18.83 33.23 11.81
N HIS A 89 19.56 34.15 12.46
CA HIS A 89 19.12 35.54 12.66
C HIS A 89 19.05 36.37 11.37
N ALA A 90 19.68 35.92 10.29
CA ALA A 90 19.73 36.63 9.00
C ALA A 90 18.55 36.29 8.08
N ILE A 91 17.85 35.17 8.31
CA ILE A 91 16.75 34.66 7.46
C ILE A 91 15.67 35.72 7.26
N ALA A 92 15.07 36.22 8.36
CA ALA A 92 13.98 37.19 8.29
C ALA A 92 14.39 38.54 7.65
N ALA A 93 15.68 38.90 7.73
CA ALA A 93 16.19 40.13 7.12
C ALA A 93 16.50 39.94 5.64
N LEU A 94 16.92 38.74 5.23
CA LEU A 94 17.13 38.36 3.84
C LEU A 94 15.80 38.28 3.08
N GLU A 95 14.78 37.68 3.68
CA GLU A 95 13.46 37.51 3.06
C GLU A 95 12.77 38.85 2.73
N ARG A 96 13.07 39.92 3.48
CA ARG A 96 12.56 41.27 3.22
C ARG A 96 13.30 42.02 2.11
N ARG A 97 14.32 41.42 1.48
CA ARG A 97 15.13 42.10 0.46
C ARG A 97 14.39 42.19 -0.87
N PRO A 98 14.46 43.35 -1.55
CA PRO A 98 13.98 43.44 -2.92
C PRO A 98 14.64 42.38 -3.81
N GLY A 99 13.82 41.66 -4.57
CA GLY A 99 14.28 40.59 -5.46
C GLY A 99 14.37 39.20 -4.83
N ILE A 100 14.33 39.10 -3.50
CA ILE A 100 14.10 37.81 -2.82
C ILE A 100 12.61 37.54 -2.79
N ARG A 101 12.22 36.37 -3.29
CA ARG A 101 10.84 35.91 -3.28
C ARG A 101 10.52 35.18 -1.99
N ARG A 102 11.43 34.30 -1.55
CA ARG A 102 11.23 33.47 -0.37
C ARG A 102 12.54 32.91 0.16
N VAL A 103 12.58 32.63 1.45
CA VAL A 103 13.63 31.81 2.08
C VAL A 103 12.94 30.67 2.80
N VAL A 104 13.25 29.44 2.43
CA VAL A 104 12.63 28.24 3.00
C VAL A 104 13.72 27.31 3.53
N GLU A 105 13.43 26.60 4.61
CA GLU A 105 14.37 25.60 5.15
C GLU A 105 14.55 24.45 4.16
N ASN A 106 15.78 23.93 4.05
CA ASN A 106 16.03 22.71 3.30
C ASN A 106 15.56 21.51 4.12
N ARG A 107 14.32 21.08 3.90
CA ARG A 107 13.66 20.04 4.70
C ARG A 107 14.04 18.65 4.20
N PRO A 108 14.07 17.65 5.09
CA PRO A 108 14.12 16.26 4.68
C PRO A 108 12.81 15.86 4.00
N VAL A 109 12.92 14.98 3.01
CA VAL A 109 11.84 14.26 2.35
C VAL A 109 12.16 12.79 2.54
N GLN A 110 11.20 12.06 3.07
CA GLN A 110 11.28 10.61 3.23
C GLN A 110 10.44 10.00 2.12
N ILE A 111 11.00 9.06 1.36
CA ILE A 111 10.17 8.18 0.52
C ILE A 111 9.18 7.50 1.47
N GLY A 112 7.89 7.49 1.11
CA GLY A 112 6.83 6.95 1.98
C GLY A 112 7.25 5.61 2.55
N LYS A 113 7.04 5.40 3.87
CA LYS A 113 7.24 4.09 4.49
C LYS A 113 6.54 3.03 3.62
N LEU A 114 7.16 1.85 3.53
CA LEU A 114 6.53 0.68 2.90
C LEU A 114 5.14 0.50 3.53
N ALA A 115 4.14 0.13 2.72
CA ALA A 115 2.71 0.27 3.02
C ALA A 115 2.30 -0.15 4.46
N MET A 116 1.38 0.63 5.05
CA MET A 116 0.67 0.24 6.27
C MET A 116 -0.48 -0.70 5.91
N GLU A 117 -0.58 -1.82 6.61
CA GLU A 117 -1.71 -2.74 6.50
C GLU A 117 -2.80 -2.36 7.50
N THR A 118 -4.03 -2.70 7.13
CA THR A 118 -5.23 -2.33 7.88
C THR A 118 -6.19 -3.50 7.95
N PHE A 119 -6.58 -3.92 9.15
CA PHE A 119 -7.86 -4.61 9.34
C PHE A 119 -8.92 -3.53 9.48
N ARG A 120 -10.01 -3.58 8.73
CA ARG A 120 -11.09 -2.59 8.86
C ARG A 120 -12.44 -3.29 8.83
N ASP A 121 -13.38 -2.77 9.60
CA ASP A 121 -14.79 -3.11 9.51
C ASP A 121 -15.66 -1.85 9.62
N GLN A 122 -16.42 -1.60 8.56
CA GLN A 122 -17.55 -0.69 8.50
C GLN A 122 -18.86 -1.49 8.52
N PHE A 123 -19.77 -1.22 9.45
CA PHE A 123 -20.97 -2.06 9.62
C PHE A 123 -22.10 -1.73 8.64
N ASP A 124 -21.82 -1.54 7.35
CA ASP A 124 -22.74 -1.02 6.32
C ASP A 124 -23.91 -1.96 5.96
N THR A 125 -23.76 -3.27 6.20
CA THR A 125 -24.80 -4.28 5.96
C THR A 125 -24.98 -5.16 7.19
N VAL A 126 -26.11 -5.89 7.28
CA VAL A 126 -26.43 -6.76 8.42
C VAL A 126 -25.54 -8.02 8.39
N ALA A 127 -24.26 -7.87 8.72
CA ALA A 127 -23.25 -8.90 8.68
C ALA A 127 -22.20 -8.72 9.79
N TYR A 128 -21.69 -9.83 10.32
CA TYR A 128 -20.57 -9.87 11.26
C TYR A 128 -19.23 -10.21 10.59
N SER A 129 -19.22 -10.40 9.28
CA SER A 129 -18.07 -10.86 8.52
C SER A 129 -17.51 -9.79 7.59
N ASN A 130 -17.94 -8.53 7.70
CA ASN A 130 -17.47 -7.51 6.77
C ASN A 130 -15.95 -7.29 6.95
N ASN A 131 -15.26 -7.01 5.85
CA ASN A 131 -13.87 -6.59 5.86
C ASN A 131 -13.68 -5.61 4.71
N ASP A 132 -13.35 -4.37 5.05
CA ASP A 132 -13.08 -3.29 4.11
C ASP A 132 -11.63 -2.76 4.29
N GLY A 133 -10.80 -3.54 5.00
CA GLY A 133 -9.38 -3.29 5.21
C GLY A 133 -8.51 -4.03 4.19
N THR A 134 -7.21 -3.75 4.19
CA THR A 134 -6.23 -4.44 3.32
C THR A 134 -5.86 -5.86 3.80
N VAL A 135 -6.30 -6.27 5.00
CA VAL A 135 -6.04 -7.60 5.56
C VAL A 135 -7.32 -8.15 6.16
N ASP A 136 -7.58 -9.43 5.92
CA ASP A 136 -8.70 -10.15 6.50
C ASP A 136 -8.54 -10.38 7.99
N TRP A 137 -9.61 -10.12 8.73
CA TRP A 137 -9.72 -10.56 10.11
C TRP A 137 -9.66 -12.09 10.19
N ASN A 138 -9.05 -12.63 11.25
CA ASN A 138 -8.93 -14.08 11.44
C ASN A 138 -10.28 -14.80 11.63
N SER A 139 -11.31 -14.04 12.02
CA SER A 139 -12.67 -14.54 12.22
C SER A 139 -13.67 -13.44 11.90
N SER A 140 -14.93 -13.81 11.66
CA SER A 140 -16.06 -12.87 11.83
C SER A 140 -16.13 -12.36 13.27
N TRP A 141 -16.90 -11.30 13.51
CA TRP A 141 -17.33 -10.92 14.85
C TRP A 141 -18.08 -12.10 15.48
N VAL A 142 -17.59 -12.50 16.66
CA VAL A 142 -18.14 -13.59 17.46
C VAL A 142 -18.90 -12.96 18.61
N GLU A 143 -20.22 -13.06 18.54
CA GLU A 143 -21.11 -12.64 19.60
C GLU A 143 -21.11 -13.68 20.74
N TYR A 144 -20.97 -13.19 21.96
CA TYR A 144 -21.20 -13.93 23.18
C TYR A 144 -22.49 -13.41 23.81
N ASP A 145 -23.59 -14.11 23.53
CA ASP A 145 -24.90 -13.88 24.15
C ASP A 145 -25.26 -15.13 25.00
N PRO A 146 -25.20 -15.04 26.34
CA PRO A 146 -25.53 -16.15 27.22
C PRO A 146 -27.04 -16.45 27.29
N TYR A 147 -27.91 -15.62 26.71
CA TYR A 147 -29.37 -15.69 26.85
C TYR A 147 -30.16 -15.95 25.55
N GLY A 148 -29.52 -15.92 24.37
CA GLY A 148 -30.05 -16.54 23.15
C GLY A 148 -29.79 -15.77 21.86
N GLY A 149 -28.85 -16.27 21.05
CA GLY A 149 -28.30 -15.58 19.88
C GLY A 149 -29.21 -15.49 18.64
N TYR A 150 -29.25 -14.29 18.07
CA TYR A 150 -29.92 -13.97 16.81
C TYR A 150 -28.94 -13.44 15.74
N GLY A 151 -27.63 -13.43 16.03
CA GLY A 151 -26.57 -13.00 15.11
C GLY A 151 -26.74 -11.54 14.68
N ALA A 152 -26.04 -11.12 13.63
CA ALA A 152 -26.03 -9.72 13.19
C ALA A 152 -27.41 -9.08 12.94
N SER A 153 -28.47 -9.87 12.80
CA SER A 153 -29.84 -9.43 12.48
C SER A 153 -30.80 -9.28 13.66
N GLY A 154 -30.37 -9.53 14.90
CA GLY A 154 -31.22 -9.33 16.08
C GLY A 154 -30.55 -9.73 17.38
N GLY A 155 -31.29 -9.65 18.50
CA GLY A 155 -30.74 -9.91 19.83
C GLY A 155 -30.38 -8.60 20.53
N TRP A 156 -29.48 -8.68 21.51
CA TRP A 156 -29.01 -7.52 22.29
C TRP A 156 -27.71 -6.93 21.73
N VAL A 157 -27.03 -7.68 20.86
CA VAL A 157 -25.96 -7.20 20.00
C VAL A 157 -26.36 -7.48 18.55
N TYR A 158 -26.40 -6.46 17.71
CA TYR A 158 -26.83 -6.59 16.31
C TYR A 158 -26.28 -5.43 15.47
N VAL A 159 -26.43 -5.50 14.15
CA VAL A 159 -26.10 -4.38 13.25
C VAL A 159 -27.38 -3.64 12.89
N TYR A 160 -27.40 -2.32 13.11
CA TYR A 160 -28.53 -1.45 12.80
C TYR A 160 -28.06 -0.12 12.24
N ASP A 161 -28.66 0.28 11.12
CA ASP A 161 -28.38 1.53 10.40
C ASP A 161 -26.88 1.77 10.13
N GLY A 162 -26.16 0.72 9.77
CA GLY A 162 -24.74 0.84 9.45
C GLY A 162 -23.80 0.66 10.66
N MET A 163 -24.31 0.34 11.86
CA MET A 163 -23.52 0.37 13.10
C MET A 163 -23.71 -0.89 13.96
N LEU A 164 -22.63 -1.36 14.58
CA LEU A 164 -22.71 -2.40 15.61
C LEU A 164 -23.36 -1.82 16.87
N THR A 165 -24.47 -2.41 17.26
CA THR A 165 -25.37 -1.90 18.30
C THR A 165 -25.39 -2.84 19.48
N PHE A 166 -25.21 -2.29 20.68
CA PHE A 166 -25.55 -2.91 21.95
C PHE A 166 -26.81 -2.22 22.49
N ASP A 167 -27.86 -2.98 22.78
CA ASP A 167 -29.13 -2.49 23.33
C ASP A 167 -29.58 -3.42 24.45
N TYR A 168 -29.98 -2.86 25.59
CA TYR A 168 -30.52 -3.62 26.72
C TYR A 168 -29.59 -4.75 27.21
N ALA A 169 -28.29 -4.44 27.29
CA ALA A 169 -27.24 -5.42 27.58
C ALA A 169 -27.06 -5.72 29.08
N TRP A 170 -26.75 -6.98 29.40
CA TRP A 170 -26.34 -7.54 30.69
C TRP A 170 -24.86 -7.93 30.74
N ASP A 171 -24.49 -8.99 30.01
CA ASP A 171 -23.17 -9.63 29.99
C ASP A 171 -22.73 -9.89 28.53
N GLU A 172 -23.41 -9.27 27.58
CA GLU A 172 -23.15 -9.46 26.16
C GLU A 172 -21.82 -8.85 25.78
N ALA A 173 -21.16 -9.55 24.87
CA ALA A 173 -19.92 -9.10 24.29
C ALA A 173 -19.86 -9.51 22.83
N VAL A 174 -19.06 -8.79 22.07
CA VAL A 174 -18.70 -9.17 20.71
C VAL A 174 -17.20 -9.01 20.55
N SER A 175 -16.55 -10.01 19.98
CA SER A 175 -15.10 -9.98 19.79
C SER A 175 -14.70 -10.39 18.39
N ARG A 176 -13.54 -9.91 17.96
CA ARG A 176 -12.96 -10.29 16.68
C ARG A 176 -11.45 -10.38 16.81
N SER A 177 -10.89 -11.39 16.16
CA SER A 177 -9.47 -11.71 16.23
C SER A 177 -8.76 -11.37 14.92
N PHE A 178 -7.47 -11.06 15.03
CA PHE A 178 -6.60 -10.66 13.93
C PHE A 178 -5.15 -11.02 14.26
N ASN A 179 -4.31 -11.11 13.22
CA ASN A 179 -2.93 -11.52 13.32
C ASN A 179 -1.99 -10.30 13.19
N LEU A 180 -1.31 -9.92 14.27
CA LEU A 180 -0.26 -8.90 14.28
C LEU A 180 1.13 -9.50 14.56
N ALA A 181 1.32 -10.80 14.31
CA ALA A 181 2.62 -11.43 14.51
C ALA A 181 3.63 -10.88 13.48
N GLY A 182 4.62 -10.12 13.97
CA GLY A 182 5.70 -9.58 13.13
C GLY A 182 5.54 -8.11 12.75
N ALA A 183 4.42 -7.47 13.11
CA ALA A 183 4.28 -6.02 13.00
C ALA A 183 5.20 -5.30 14.02
N PRO A 184 5.85 -4.17 13.67
CA PRO A 184 6.70 -3.38 14.56
C PRO A 184 5.88 -2.44 15.45
N ASP A 185 4.72 -1.98 14.97
CA ASP A 185 3.76 -1.16 15.68
C ASP A 185 2.34 -1.48 15.22
N ALA A 186 1.33 -1.12 16.01
CA ALA A 186 -0.07 -1.22 15.63
C ALA A 186 -0.93 -0.20 16.38
N THR A 187 -1.91 0.36 15.68
CA THR A 187 -2.85 1.37 16.16
C THR A 187 -4.27 0.90 15.92
N LEU A 188 -5.11 0.87 16.96
CA LEU A 188 -6.55 0.61 16.87
C LEU A 188 -7.30 1.94 16.89
N SER A 189 -8.26 2.15 16.00
CA SER A 189 -9.18 3.29 16.01
C SER A 189 -10.62 2.84 15.76
N LEU A 190 -11.58 3.62 16.26
CA LEU A 190 -13.01 3.38 16.06
C LEU A 190 -13.83 4.66 16.30
N ASP A 191 -15.03 4.67 15.75
CA ASP A 191 -16.09 5.60 16.09
C ASP A 191 -17.07 4.96 17.07
N TRP A 192 -17.52 5.73 18.06
CA TRP A 192 -18.46 5.25 19.06
C TRP A 192 -19.49 6.32 19.44
N GLN A 193 -20.64 5.84 19.90
CA GLN A 193 -21.67 6.64 20.53
C GLN A 193 -22.32 5.85 21.66
N THR A 194 -22.58 6.50 22.80
CA THR A 194 -23.37 5.95 23.90
C THR A 194 -24.58 6.85 24.14
N TYR A 195 -25.66 6.26 24.65
CA TYR A 195 -26.85 6.99 25.01
C TYR A 195 -27.49 6.41 26.26
N GLY A 196 -27.79 7.29 27.21
CA GLY A 196 -28.52 6.96 28.42
C GLY A 196 -27.76 6.23 29.53
N LEU A 197 -26.48 5.86 29.33
CA LEU A 197 -25.76 5.01 30.29
C LEU A 197 -25.48 5.73 31.62
N ASP A 198 -25.97 5.17 32.72
CA ASP A 198 -25.86 5.69 34.07
C ASP A 198 -24.49 5.38 34.73
N ASN A 199 -24.28 5.94 35.93
CA ASN A 199 -23.01 5.81 36.64
C ASN A 199 -22.75 4.36 37.11
N GLY A 200 -21.88 3.66 36.38
CA GLY A 200 -21.59 2.23 36.58
C GLY A 200 -21.96 1.37 35.38
N GLU A 201 -22.54 1.97 34.33
CA GLU A 201 -22.82 1.37 33.03
C GLU A 201 -21.84 1.94 32.00
N ALA A 202 -21.17 1.06 31.27
CA ALA A 202 -20.27 1.45 30.22
C ALA A 202 -20.10 0.32 29.20
N LEU A 203 -19.85 0.70 27.96
CA LEU A 203 -19.28 -0.20 26.96
C LEU A 203 -17.76 -0.17 27.10
N SER A 204 -17.16 -1.27 27.54
CA SER A 204 -15.70 -1.37 27.63
C SER A 204 -15.10 -1.88 26.33
N LEU A 205 -14.04 -1.22 25.88
CA LEU A 205 -13.14 -1.72 24.85
C LEU A 205 -12.01 -2.50 25.51
N LEU A 206 -11.92 -3.77 25.17
CA LEU A 206 -11.00 -4.73 25.76
C LEU A 206 -10.07 -5.31 24.68
N ILE A 207 -8.82 -5.58 25.02
CA ILE A 207 -7.84 -6.23 24.13
C ILE A 207 -7.18 -7.44 24.80
N SER A 208 -6.89 -8.47 24.00
CA SER A 208 -6.20 -9.69 24.43
C SER A 208 -5.07 -10.03 23.46
N LYS A 209 -3.90 -10.35 24.01
CA LYS A 209 -2.74 -10.88 23.27
C LYS A 209 -2.79 -12.42 23.09
N ASN A 210 -3.77 -13.10 23.70
CA ASN A 210 -3.78 -14.56 23.82
C ASN A 210 -5.14 -15.15 23.40
N GLY A 211 -5.79 -14.59 22.37
CA GLY A 211 -6.92 -15.25 21.71
C GLY A 211 -8.14 -15.54 22.57
N ASN A 212 -8.67 -14.52 23.26
CA ASN A 212 -9.81 -14.60 24.19
C ASN A 212 -9.55 -15.18 25.60
N THR A 213 -8.31 -15.51 25.98
CA THR A 213 -8.05 -16.11 27.32
C THR A 213 -7.96 -15.10 28.47
N SER A 214 -7.42 -13.90 28.23
CA SER A 214 -7.32 -12.82 29.23
C SER A 214 -7.37 -11.46 28.56
N PHE A 215 -8.17 -10.54 29.10
CA PHE A 215 -8.38 -9.20 28.53
C PHE A 215 -7.85 -8.10 29.44
N VAL A 216 -7.38 -7.02 28.81
CA VAL A 216 -7.05 -5.74 29.43
C VAL A 216 -8.00 -4.70 28.86
N GLU A 217 -8.53 -3.82 29.71
CA GLU A 217 -9.38 -2.71 29.29
C GLU A 217 -8.51 -1.57 28.73
N LEU A 218 -8.77 -1.18 27.49
CA LEU A 218 -8.14 -0.03 26.84
C LEU A 218 -8.90 1.25 27.16
N ASP A 219 -10.23 1.18 27.16
CA ASP A 219 -11.10 2.31 27.49
C ASP A 219 -12.52 1.86 27.87
N SER A 220 -13.32 2.79 28.38
CA SER A 220 -14.73 2.57 28.73
C SER A 220 -15.59 3.78 28.37
N PHE A 221 -16.72 3.53 27.68
CA PHE A 221 -17.61 4.56 27.18
C PHE A 221 -18.93 4.53 27.96
N GLY A 222 -19.25 5.61 28.66
CA GLY A 222 -20.48 5.76 29.45
C GLY A 222 -21.23 7.06 29.15
N GLY A 223 -22.33 7.32 29.85
CA GLY A 223 -23.13 8.53 29.65
C GLY A 223 -23.89 8.57 28.32
N SER A 224 -24.06 9.79 27.82
CA SER A 224 -24.61 10.07 26.48
C SER A 224 -23.62 10.92 25.71
N ASP A 225 -22.69 10.27 25.03
CA ASP A 225 -21.55 10.92 24.38
C ASP A 225 -21.22 10.21 23.06
N SER A 226 -20.34 10.81 22.26
CA SER A 226 -19.88 10.24 21.00
C SER A 226 -18.51 10.75 20.63
N GLY A 227 -17.72 9.96 19.92
CA GLY A 227 -16.46 10.42 19.39
C GLY A 227 -15.72 9.39 18.55
N THR A 228 -14.58 9.83 18.02
CA THR A 228 -13.57 8.99 17.37
C THR A 228 -12.38 8.89 18.31
N THR A 229 -11.87 7.68 18.49
CA THR A 229 -10.74 7.43 19.40
C THR A 229 -9.69 6.54 18.74
N SER A 230 -8.45 6.62 19.22
CA SER A 230 -7.30 5.89 18.69
C SER A 230 -6.34 5.50 19.81
N TYR A 231 -5.87 4.26 19.78
CA TYR A 231 -5.01 3.64 20.80
C TYR A 231 -3.81 2.97 20.14
N ASP A 232 -2.62 3.21 20.69
CA ASP A 232 -1.45 2.39 20.40
C ASP A 232 -1.62 1.02 21.09
N ILE A 233 -1.64 -0.05 20.28
CA ILE A 233 -1.84 -1.42 20.73
C ILE A 233 -0.60 -2.30 20.53
N SER A 234 0.56 -1.69 20.28
CA SER A 234 1.82 -2.39 19.95
C SER A 234 2.23 -3.43 21.01
N ASP A 235 1.95 -3.19 22.29
CA ASP A 235 2.27 -4.14 23.36
C ASP A 235 1.43 -5.45 23.30
N TYR A 236 0.27 -5.40 22.63
CA TYR A 236 -0.71 -6.48 22.57
C TYR A 236 -0.65 -7.30 21.27
N MET A 237 0.36 -7.07 20.43
CA MET A 237 0.55 -7.76 19.14
C MET A 237 0.91 -9.24 19.32
N SER A 238 0.23 -10.12 18.58
CA SER A 238 0.40 -11.58 18.55
C SER A 238 -0.31 -12.17 17.32
N SER A 239 -0.14 -13.48 17.07
CA SER A 239 -0.85 -14.17 15.99
C SER A 239 -2.35 -14.34 16.20
N ASN A 240 -2.84 -14.00 17.38
CA ASN A 240 -4.24 -14.11 17.77
C ASN A 240 -4.59 -12.96 18.72
N THR A 241 -4.26 -11.74 18.30
CA THR A 241 -4.71 -10.56 19.04
C THR A 241 -6.21 -10.43 18.84
N THR A 242 -6.93 -10.09 19.91
CA THR A 242 -8.39 -10.05 19.88
C THR A 242 -8.87 -8.78 20.56
N ILE A 243 -9.73 -8.04 19.88
CA ILE A 243 -10.49 -6.94 20.47
C ILE A 243 -11.88 -7.43 20.86
N LYS A 244 -12.43 -6.81 21.89
CA LYS A 244 -13.76 -7.12 22.40
C LYS A 244 -14.43 -5.85 22.87
N PHE A 245 -15.67 -5.66 22.46
CA PHE A 245 -16.60 -4.74 23.11
C PHE A 245 -17.48 -5.56 24.04
N ALA A 246 -17.63 -5.13 25.28
CA ALA A 246 -18.46 -5.81 26.25
C ALA A 246 -19.15 -4.80 27.16
N ASN A 247 -20.38 -5.12 27.55
CA ASN A 247 -20.93 -4.48 28.74
C ASN A 247 -20.13 -4.97 29.95
N VAL A 248 -19.48 -4.05 30.66
CA VAL A 248 -18.74 -4.35 31.90
C VAL A 248 -19.30 -3.44 32.98
N GLY A 249 -20.28 -3.94 33.73
CA GLY A 249 -20.86 -3.15 34.81
C GLY A 249 -22.27 -3.55 35.19
N ALA A 250 -23.10 -2.53 35.42
CA ALA A 250 -24.50 -2.72 35.71
C ALA A 250 -25.31 -3.01 34.43
N TYR A 251 -26.49 -3.56 34.64
CA TYR A 251 -27.46 -3.86 33.59
C TYR A 251 -27.97 -2.57 32.94
N TRP A 252 -28.03 -2.56 31.60
CA TRP A 252 -28.59 -1.44 30.85
C TRP A 252 -30.11 -1.53 30.74
N GLU A 253 -30.80 -0.46 31.09
CA GLU A 253 -32.25 -0.37 31.02
C GLU A 253 -32.77 -0.18 29.58
N SER A 254 -34.09 -0.35 29.41
CA SER A 254 -34.71 -0.19 28.09
C SER A 254 -34.61 1.25 27.61
N GLY A 255 -33.96 1.45 26.46
CA GLY A 255 -33.71 2.78 25.87
C GLY A 255 -32.26 3.25 26.00
N GLU A 256 -31.40 2.46 26.63
CA GLU A 256 -29.95 2.65 26.69
C GLU A 256 -29.25 1.82 25.62
N TYR A 257 -28.31 2.44 24.91
CA TYR A 257 -27.60 1.77 23.82
C TYR A 257 -26.21 2.35 23.60
N ALA A 258 -25.39 1.56 22.92
CA ALA A 258 -24.11 1.98 22.39
C ALA A 258 -23.96 1.54 20.93
N TYR A 259 -23.39 2.42 20.12
CA TYR A 259 -23.04 2.18 18.72
C TYR A 259 -21.54 2.21 18.56
N ILE A 260 -21.02 1.27 17.77
CA ILE A 260 -19.63 1.21 17.33
C ILE A 260 -19.61 1.11 15.81
N ASP A 261 -18.71 1.85 15.18
CA ASP A 261 -18.46 1.79 13.74
C ASP A 261 -17.01 2.14 13.39
N ASN A 262 -16.61 1.97 12.13
CA ASN A 262 -15.28 2.28 11.60
C ASN A 262 -14.14 1.65 12.41
N VAL A 263 -14.29 0.39 12.81
CA VAL A 263 -13.28 -0.31 13.62
C VAL A 263 -12.09 -0.63 12.73
N GLN A 264 -10.94 0.00 12.99
CA GLN A 264 -9.74 -0.14 12.18
C GLN A 264 -8.52 -0.47 13.04
N ILE A 265 -7.71 -1.42 12.62
CA ILE A 265 -6.38 -1.68 13.15
C ILE A 265 -5.38 -1.41 12.04
N ALA A 266 -4.60 -0.35 12.16
CA ALA A 266 -3.52 0.00 11.24
C ALA A 266 -2.18 -0.42 11.84
N PHE A 267 -1.34 -1.09 11.07
CA PHE A 267 0.00 -1.48 11.49
C PHE A 267 0.97 -1.29 10.33
N GLU A 268 2.20 -0.88 10.61
CA GLU A 268 3.25 -0.95 9.59
C GLU A 268 3.49 -2.41 9.31
N ASP A 269 3.15 -2.90 8.12
CA ASP A 269 3.48 -4.28 7.85
C ASP A 269 4.92 -4.38 7.35
N GLU A 270 5.83 -4.73 8.25
CA GLU A 270 7.14 -5.23 7.81
C GLU A 270 6.91 -6.43 6.85
N ASN A 271 5.77 -7.14 6.97
CA ASN A 271 5.32 -8.27 6.15
C ASN A 271 4.49 -7.95 4.89
N ALA A 272 4.19 -6.68 4.55
CA ALA A 272 3.71 -6.32 3.21
C ALA A 272 4.86 -6.47 2.21
N SER A 273 6.08 -6.61 2.75
CA SER A 273 7.27 -7.09 2.09
C SER A 273 7.62 -8.57 2.38
N SER A 274 6.78 -9.28 3.15
CA SER A 274 6.88 -10.73 3.47
C SER A 274 5.93 -11.63 2.73
N GLN A 275 5.55 -11.28 1.52
CA GLN A 275 5.54 -12.36 0.54
C GLN A 275 6.97 -12.67 0.15
N SER A 276 7.66 -13.30 1.10
CA SER A 276 9.03 -13.76 1.05
C SER A 276 9.33 -14.77 -0.05
N ASN A 277 8.35 -15.06 -0.91
CA ASN A 277 8.46 -15.93 -2.07
C ASN A 277 7.39 -15.63 -3.13
N ASN A 278 6.71 -14.49 -3.13
CA ASN A 278 5.40 -14.35 -3.79
C ASN A 278 4.39 -15.44 -3.36
N ILE A 279 4.66 -16.29 -2.36
CA ILE A 279 3.79 -17.44 -2.04
C ILE A 279 2.56 -16.96 -1.27
N ILE A 280 1.38 -16.90 -1.92
CA ILE A 280 0.07 -16.71 -1.26
C ILE A 280 -0.72 -18.00 -1.20
N GLU A 281 -1.57 -18.13 -0.17
CA GLU A 281 -2.62 -19.14 -0.14
C GLU A 281 -3.79 -18.68 -1.03
N MET A 282 -3.87 -19.26 -2.22
CA MET A 282 -4.94 -19.08 -3.20
C MET A 282 -6.01 -20.16 -2.97
N ASP A 283 -7.25 -19.88 -3.37
CA ASP A 283 -8.23 -20.95 -3.54
C ASP A 283 -9.17 -20.75 -4.73
N VAL A 284 -9.49 -21.84 -5.42
CA VAL A 284 -10.67 -21.93 -6.29
C VAL A 284 -11.75 -22.67 -5.52
N ARG A 285 -13.01 -22.21 -5.56
CA ARG A 285 -14.09 -22.80 -4.74
C ARG A 285 -15.42 -22.82 -5.49
N ASP A 286 -16.20 -23.87 -5.28
CA ASP A 286 -17.59 -23.96 -5.71
C ASP A 286 -18.51 -24.26 -4.54
N LYS A 287 -19.53 -23.42 -4.38
CA LYS A 287 -20.70 -23.72 -3.55
C LYS A 287 -21.96 -23.68 -4.41
N PHE A 288 -22.61 -24.83 -4.56
CA PHE A 288 -23.75 -24.96 -5.46
C PHE A 288 -25.04 -24.44 -4.80
N ASN A 289 -25.49 -23.23 -5.16
CA ASN A 289 -26.75 -22.64 -4.67
C ASN A 289 -27.86 -22.59 -5.75
N ALA A 290 -27.51 -22.77 -7.02
CA ALA A 290 -28.38 -22.78 -8.21
C ALA A 290 -27.90 -23.81 -9.26
N VAL A 291 -28.68 -24.03 -10.33
CA VAL A 291 -28.39 -25.02 -11.39
C VAL A 291 -27.44 -24.42 -12.45
N ALA A 292 -26.15 -24.34 -12.15
CA ALA A 292 -25.10 -23.84 -13.06
C ALA A 292 -23.77 -24.59 -12.88
N TYR A 293 -23.02 -24.79 -13.97
CA TYR A 293 -21.76 -25.57 -14.01
C TYR A 293 -20.49 -24.69 -13.96
N ASP A 294 -20.66 -23.37 -13.87
CA ASP A 294 -19.62 -22.34 -13.92
C ASP A 294 -19.57 -21.49 -12.64
N ASN A 295 -20.15 -21.97 -11.53
CA ASN A 295 -20.01 -21.31 -10.23
C ASN A 295 -18.53 -21.12 -9.88
N ASN A 296 -18.22 -20.03 -9.19
CA ASN A 296 -16.94 -19.79 -8.54
C ASN A 296 -17.16 -18.84 -7.35
N ASP A 297 -16.82 -19.29 -6.16
CA ASP A 297 -16.94 -18.58 -4.88
C ASP A 297 -15.58 -18.51 -4.14
N GLY A 298 -14.48 -18.79 -4.85
CA GLY A 298 -13.11 -18.73 -4.33
C GLY A 298 -12.35 -17.52 -4.86
N LEU A 299 -11.16 -17.26 -4.31
CA LEU A 299 -10.30 -16.13 -4.69
C LEU A 299 -9.83 -16.20 -6.16
N MET A 300 -9.62 -17.40 -6.70
CA MET A 300 -9.14 -17.61 -8.06
C MET A 300 -10.24 -18.21 -8.95
N GLN A 301 -10.12 -18.01 -10.27
CA GLN A 301 -11.01 -18.61 -11.26
C GLN A 301 -10.61 -20.05 -11.56
N TRP A 302 -11.60 -20.93 -11.72
CA TRP A 302 -11.34 -22.26 -12.29
C TRP A 302 -10.94 -22.15 -13.76
N ALA A 303 -10.04 -23.01 -14.24
CA ALA A 303 -9.55 -23.01 -15.62
C ALA A 303 -10.62 -23.47 -16.65
N GLY A 304 -11.77 -23.94 -16.19
CA GLY A 304 -12.92 -24.28 -17.00
C GLY A 304 -14.14 -24.67 -16.17
N GLY A 305 -15.29 -24.81 -16.82
CA GLY A 305 -16.52 -25.30 -16.18
C GLY A 305 -16.46 -26.81 -15.88
N TRP A 306 -17.43 -27.29 -15.10
CA TRP A 306 -17.59 -28.73 -14.84
C TRP A 306 -17.89 -29.51 -16.13
N ILE A 307 -17.09 -30.54 -16.39
CA ILE A 307 -17.23 -31.48 -17.49
C ILE A 307 -17.92 -32.73 -16.96
N GLU A 308 -19.14 -32.94 -17.45
CA GLU A 308 -19.90 -34.17 -17.25
C GLU A 308 -19.38 -35.28 -18.16
N ASN A 309 -19.20 -36.49 -17.62
CA ASN A 309 -19.00 -37.69 -18.42
C ASN A 309 -19.93 -38.79 -17.93
N ASP A 310 -21.04 -38.92 -18.64
CA ASP A 310 -22.03 -39.95 -18.44
C ASP A 310 -22.46 -40.54 -19.82
N ALA A 311 -22.93 -41.79 -19.81
CA ALA A 311 -23.44 -42.45 -21.02
C ALA A 311 -24.97 -42.40 -21.12
N ALA A 312 -25.64 -41.76 -20.15
CA ALA A 312 -27.10 -41.75 -19.99
C ALA A 312 -27.76 -40.48 -20.58
N GLY A 313 -26.97 -39.44 -20.85
CA GLY A 313 -27.35 -38.22 -21.57
C GLY A 313 -26.75 -36.98 -20.90
N MET A 314 -26.22 -36.03 -21.70
CA MET A 314 -25.60 -34.82 -21.17
C MET A 314 -26.63 -33.74 -20.81
N GLY A 315 -26.50 -33.11 -19.64
CA GLY A 315 -27.23 -31.87 -19.31
C GLY A 315 -27.57 -31.66 -17.83
N LEU A 316 -27.65 -30.38 -17.43
CA LEU A 316 -27.85 -29.86 -16.05
C LEU A 316 -28.96 -30.51 -15.18
N THR A 317 -29.92 -31.22 -15.77
CA THR A 317 -31.12 -31.74 -15.09
C THR A 317 -31.52 -33.17 -15.50
N ILE A 318 -30.76 -33.82 -16.38
CA ILE A 318 -31.08 -35.15 -16.93
C ILE A 318 -29.78 -35.93 -17.08
N GLY A 319 -29.71 -37.13 -16.52
CA GLY A 319 -28.52 -37.98 -16.60
C GLY A 319 -28.28 -38.71 -15.27
N ASN A 320 -27.17 -39.42 -15.18
CA ASN A 320 -26.67 -40.03 -13.94
C ASN A 320 -25.62 -39.13 -13.24
N ALA A 321 -25.37 -37.96 -13.83
CA ALA A 321 -24.48 -36.93 -13.37
C ALA A 321 -25.23 -35.58 -13.52
N LEU A 322 -25.75 -35.01 -12.44
CA LEU A 322 -26.63 -33.82 -12.51
C LEU A 322 -26.49 -32.89 -11.30
N ILE A 323 -26.99 -31.65 -11.37
CA ILE A 323 -27.10 -30.75 -10.20
C ILE A 323 -28.51 -30.83 -9.62
N THR A 324 -28.63 -31.17 -8.33
CA THR A 324 -29.91 -31.21 -7.62
C THR A 324 -29.76 -30.84 -6.15
N ASN A 325 -30.73 -30.12 -5.61
CA ASN A 325 -30.74 -29.68 -4.21
C ASN A 325 -29.47 -28.89 -3.79
N GLY A 326 -28.94 -28.07 -4.69
CA GLY A 326 -27.73 -27.28 -4.40
C GLY A 326 -26.47 -28.15 -4.24
N ALA A 327 -26.37 -29.27 -4.95
CA ALA A 327 -25.17 -30.09 -4.96
C ALA A 327 -25.05 -30.84 -6.30
N LEU A 328 -23.83 -31.17 -6.66
CA LEU A 328 -23.55 -32.04 -7.79
C LEU A 328 -23.77 -33.50 -7.37
N GLN A 329 -24.65 -34.21 -8.06
CA GLN A 329 -25.07 -35.57 -7.75
C GLN A 329 -24.57 -36.56 -8.82
N LEU A 330 -24.02 -37.69 -8.35
CA LEU A 330 -23.72 -38.88 -9.12
C LEU A 330 -24.61 -40.04 -8.67
N ASP A 331 -25.19 -40.75 -9.62
CA ASP A 331 -25.82 -42.07 -9.44
C ASP A 331 -25.38 -43.00 -10.59
N ASN A 332 -25.85 -44.26 -10.67
CA ASN A 332 -25.43 -45.17 -11.75
C ASN A 332 -26.58 -46.10 -12.18
N TYR A 333 -27.79 -45.52 -12.26
CA TYR A 333 -29.00 -46.25 -12.56
C TYR A 333 -29.77 -45.66 -13.77
N PRO A 334 -30.08 -46.46 -14.81
CA PRO A 334 -29.75 -47.88 -14.98
C PRO A 334 -28.27 -48.09 -15.33
N LEU A 335 -27.71 -49.25 -14.99
CA LEU A 335 -26.30 -49.61 -15.22
C LEU A 335 -25.86 -49.40 -16.68
N THR A 336 -25.20 -48.28 -16.94
CA THR A 336 -24.50 -48.00 -18.19
C THR A 336 -23.01 -48.16 -17.94
N TYR A 337 -22.32 -48.93 -18.79
CA TYR A 337 -20.88 -49.14 -18.64
C TYR A 337 -20.13 -47.80 -18.75
N THR A 338 -19.04 -47.70 -17.97
CA THR A 338 -18.33 -46.49 -17.50
C THR A 338 -19.11 -45.74 -16.43
N GLY A 339 -18.68 -45.90 -15.17
CA GLY A 339 -19.29 -45.22 -14.03
C GLY A 339 -19.20 -43.70 -14.19
N PRO A 340 -20.32 -42.98 -14.00
CA PRO A 340 -20.41 -41.55 -14.31
C PRO A 340 -19.49 -40.74 -13.43
N SER A 341 -19.12 -39.58 -13.97
CA SER A 341 -18.15 -38.69 -13.32
C SER A 341 -18.37 -37.24 -13.70
N PHE A 342 -17.87 -36.37 -12.83
CA PHE A 342 -17.69 -34.97 -13.11
C PHE A 342 -16.24 -34.59 -12.89
N ALA A 343 -15.69 -33.80 -13.81
CA ALA A 343 -14.34 -33.28 -13.72
C ALA A 343 -14.30 -31.77 -13.90
N ARG A 344 -13.35 -31.09 -13.24
CA ARG A 344 -13.12 -29.66 -13.44
C ARG A 344 -11.64 -29.36 -13.54
N ALA A 345 -11.32 -28.37 -14.37
CA ALA A 345 -9.96 -27.92 -14.62
C ALA A 345 -9.55 -26.86 -13.59
N VAL A 346 -8.38 -27.01 -12.98
CA VAL A 346 -7.73 -26.00 -12.15
C VAL A 346 -6.33 -25.78 -12.70
N ASP A 347 -5.95 -24.53 -12.90
CA ASP A 347 -4.59 -24.18 -13.28
C ASP A 347 -3.74 -24.09 -12.01
N LEU A 348 -2.82 -25.04 -11.83
CA LEU A 348 -1.82 -25.03 -10.77
C LEU A 348 -0.42 -24.79 -11.33
N SER A 349 -0.32 -23.99 -12.40
CA SER A 349 0.94 -23.50 -12.94
C SER A 349 1.61 -22.50 -11.99
N GLY A 350 2.92 -22.31 -12.16
CA GLY A 350 3.75 -21.57 -11.22
C GLY A 350 4.38 -22.46 -10.13
N SER A 351 5.25 -21.88 -9.31
CA SER A 351 5.92 -22.62 -8.22
C SER A 351 4.94 -22.85 -7.06
N VAL A 352 4.07 -23.86 -7.19
CA VAL A 352 3.13 -24.27 -6.14
C VAL A 352 3.87 -25.08 -5.08
N SER A 353 3.81 -24.64 -3.82
CA SER A 353 4.50 -25.29 -2.71
C SER A 353 3.61 -26.28 -1.95
N THR A 354 2.30 -26.01 -1.92
CA THR A 354 1.26 -26.91 -1.38
C THR A 354 -0.01 -26.77 -2.21
N ALA A 355 -0.78 -27.85 -2.37
CA ALA A 355 -2.12 -27.82 -2.92
C ALA A 355 -3.00 -28.91 -2.27
N SER A 356 -4.22 -28.55 -1.89
CA SER A 356 -5.16 -29.35 -1.12
C SER A 356 -6.55 -29.26 -1.75
N LEU A 357 -7.12 -30.40 -2.14
CA LEU A 357 -8.51 -30.52 -2.53
C LEU A 357 -9.35 -30.86 -1.29
N SER A 358 -10.36 -30.04 -0.98
CA SER A 358 -11.39 -30.33 0.02
C SER A 358 -12.79 -30.22 -0.56
N PHE A 359 -13.74 -31.00 -0.05
CA PHE A 359 -15.13 -30.96 -0.47
C PHE A 359 -16.04 -31.61 0.56
N ASP A 360 -17.29 -31.16 0.63
CA ASP A 360 -18.33 -31.80 1.44
C ASP A 360 -19.11 -32.79 0.59
N TYR A 361 -19.45 -33.94 1.16
CA TYR A 361 -20.24 -34.94 0.45
C TYR A 361 -21.32 -35.58 1.31
N THR A 362 -22.40 -35.97 0.63
CA THR A 362 -23.48 -36.77 1.22
C THR A 362 -23.82 -37.99 0.39
N THR A 363 -24.27 -39.06 1.05
CA THR A 363 -24.75 -40.28 0.39
C THR A 363 -26.20 -40.55 0.73
N GLY A 364 -26.90 -41.26 -0.16
CA GLY A 364 -28.27 -41.72 0.10
C GLY A 364 -28.32 -43.02 0.91
N SER A 365 -29.39 -43.19 1.68
CA SER A 365 -29.70 -44.39 2.49
C SER A 365 -29.59 -45.75 1.75
N GLY A 366 -29.63 -45.75 0.42
CA GLY A 366 -29.46 -46.96 -0.40
C GLY A 366 -28.01 -47.42 -0.60
N VAL A 367 -27.00 -46.62 -0.24
CA VAL A 367 -25.58 -46.91 -0.46
C VAL A 367 -25.10 -48.03 0.48
N ASN A 368 -24.48 -49.06 -0.10
CA ASN A 368 -24.00 -50.27 0.59
C ASN A 368 -22.47 -50.32 0.65
N HIS A 369 -21.91 -51.22 1.47
CA HIS A 369 -20.46 -51.41 1.63
C HIS A 369 -19.67 -51.70 0.34
N SER A 370 -20.33 -52.15 -0.74
CA SER A 370 -19.69 -52.44 -2.03
C SER A 370 -19.71 -51.25 -3.01
N ASP A 371 -20.41 -50.18 -2.68
CA ASP A 371 -20.51 -49.00 -3.53
C ASP A 371 -19.32 -48.07 -3.24
N GLN A 372 -18.66 -47.57 -4.28
CA GLN A 372 -17.42 -46.79 -4.15
C GLN A 372 -17.43 -45.55 -5.05
N ILE A 373 -16.91 -44.45 -4.49
CA ILE A 373 -16.60 -43.22 -5.21
C ILE A 373 -15.08 -43.03 -5.15
N SER A 374 -14.46 -42.92 -6.32
CA SER A 374 -13.06 -42.55 -6.46
C SER A 374 -12.92 -41.04 -6.64
N VAL A 375 -11.96 -40.46 -5.94
CA VAL A 375 -11.44 -39.11 -6.17
C VAL A 375 -10.16 -39.25 -6.98
N GLU A 376 -10.11 -38.60 -8.12
CA GLU A 376 -9.06 -38.77 -9.11
C GLU A 376 -8.51 -37.42 -9.58
N VAL A 377 -7.23 -37.38 -9.95
CA VAL A 377 -6.57 -36.18 -10.49
C VAL A 377 -5.84 -36.50 -11.79
N SER A 378 -5.86 -35.58 -12.75
CA SER A 378 -5.09 -35.62 -13.98
C SER A 378 -4.10 -34.46 -14.02
N ILE A 379 -2.96 -34.62 -14.68
CA ILE A 379 -1.97 -33.56 -14.92
C ILE A 379 -1.84 -33.20 -16.41
N ASN A 380 -2.69 -33.79 -17.26
CA ASN A 380 -2.62 -33.72 -18.71
C ASN A 380 -3.99 -33.50 -19.35
N GLY A 381 -4.80 -32.63 -18.75
CA GLY A 381 -6.08 -32.19 -19.31
C GLY A 381 -7.12 -33.31 -19.38
N GLY A 382 -7.02 -34.30 -18.50
CA GLY A 382 -7.94 -35.42 -18.43
C GLY A 382 -7.66 -36.58 -19.39
N ALA A 383 -6.51 -36.58 -20.10
CA ALA A 383 -6.13 -37.72 -20.95
C ALA A 383 -5.90 -39.01 -20.13
N THR A 384 -5.34 -38.88 -18.92
CA THR A 384 -5.21 -39.97 -17.94
C THR A 384 -5.47 -39.46 -16.53
N TYR A 385 -6.05 -40.30 -15.67
CA TYR A 385 -6.36 -39.96 -14.28
C TYR A 385 -5.69 -40.93 -13.30
N THR A 386 -5.24 -40.39 -12.19
CA THR A 386 -4.68 -41.12 -11.03
C THR A 386 -5.69 -41.06 -9.89
N THR A 387 -6.06 -42.21 -9.32
CA THR A 387 -6.90 -42.26 -8.12
C THR A 387 -6.08 -41.85 -6.90
N ILE A 388 -6.48 -40.75 -6.26
CA ILE A 388 -5.82 -40.21 -5.06
C ILE A 388 -6.53 -40.63 -3.77
N GLY A 389 -7.77 -41.11 -3.90
CA GLY A 389 -8.49 -41.73 -2.81
C GLY A 389 -9.76 -42.44 -3.28
N THR A 390 -10.21 -43.39 -2.47
CA THR A 390 -11.55 -43.97 -2.56
C THR A 390 -12.25 -43.65 -1.25
N LEU A 391 -13.48 -43.14 -1.32
CA LEU A 391 -14.25 -42.84 -0.12
C LEU A 391 -14.69 -44.16 0.55
N GLU A 392 -14.22 -44.38 1.77
CA GLU A 392 -14.52 -45.57 2.58
C GLU A 392 -15.64 -45.28 3.60
N ASP A 393 -16.34 -46.33 4.05
CA ASP A 393 -17.40 -46.26 5.06
C ASP A 393 -18.53 -45.25 4.76
N ILE A 394 -18.91 -45.14 3.49
CA ILE A 394 -19.97 -44.24 2.98
C ILE A 394 -21.37 -44.89 2.92
N TYR A 395 -21.57 -46.00 3.64
CA TYR A 395 -22.84 -46.74 3.62
C TYR A 395 -23.95 -46.02 4.41
N GLY A 396 -25.15 -45.96 3.86
CA GLY A 396 -26.30 -45.24 4.44
C GLY A 396 -26.24 -43.72 4.23
N ASP A 397 -27.04 -42.98 5.01
CA ASP A 397 -27.04 -41.51 4.99
C ASP A 397 -25.81 -40.98 5.73
N VAL A 398 -24.78 -40.56 4.98
CA VAL A 398 -23.54 -40.00 5.51
C VAL A 398 -23.44 -38.54 5.07
N SER A 399 -22.88 -37.69 5.95
CA SER A 399 -22.46 -36.32 5.64
C SER A 399 -21.07 -36.12 6.21
N ARG A 400 -20.07 -35.89 5.35
CA ARG A 400 -18.64 -35.80 5.73
C ARG A 400 -17.91 -34.86 4.78
N THR A 401 -16.69 -34.51 5.16
CA THR A 401 -15.75 -33.74 4.32
C THR A 401 -14.60 -34.65 3.88
N GLY A 402 -14.25 -34.60 2.60
CA GLY A 402 -13.04 -35.20 2.04
C GLY A 402 -11.94 -34.15 1.94
N ILE A 403 -10.69 -34.53 2.25
CA ILE A 403 -9.51 -33.66 2.09
C ILE A 403 -8.37 -34.52 1.53
N TYR A 404 -7.74 -34.05 0.45
CA TYR A 404 -6.64 -34.73 -0.21
C TYR A 404 -5.52 -33.76 -0.58
N ASP A 405 -4.28 -34.15 -0.31
CA ASP A 405 -3.10 -33.48 -0.84
C ASP A 405 -2.98 -33.75 -2.35
N ILE A 406 -3.05 -32.68 -3.14
CA ILE A 406 -2.91 -32.73 -4.59
C ILE A 406 -1.64 -32.05 -5.09
N THR A 407 -0.75 -31.60 -4.18
CA THR A 407 0.56 -30.99 -4.50
C THR A 407 1.35 -31.79 -5.53
N PRO A 408 1.45 -33.14 -5.45
CA PRO A 408 2.21 -33.93 -6.43
C PRO A 408 1.65 -33.91 -7.85
N TYR A 409 0.45 -33.35 -8.04
CA TYR A 409 -0.28 -33.30 -9.29
C TYR A 409 -0.50 -31.86 -9.78
N ALA A 410 0.29 -30.90 -9.31
CA ALA A 410 0.27 -29.51 -9.79
C ALA A 410 0.79 -29.42 -11.24
N SER A 411 -0.02 -28.82 -12.13
CA SER A 411 0.23 -28.62 -13.56
C SER A 411 -0.71 -27.53 -14.08
N ALA A 412 -0.39 -26.92 -15.22
CA ALA A 412 -1.31 -26.02 -15.94
C ALA A 412 -2.59 -26.74 -16.40
N ASP A 413 -2.49 -28.07 -16.61
CA ASP A 413 -3.58 -28.90 -17.12
C ASP A 413 -4.19 -29.80 -16.04
N THR A 414 -4.17 -29.38 -14.77
CA THR A 414 -4.67 -30.20 -13.67
C THR A 414 -6.20 -30.35 -13.74
N MET A 415 -6.70 -31.58 -13.68
CA MET A 415 -8.14 -31.86 -13.60
C MET A 415 -8.45 -32.65 -12.34
N ILE A 416 -9.43 -32.19 -11.54
CA ILE A 416 -10.03 -32.99 -10.46
C ILE A 416 -11.22 -33.76 -11.01
N ARG A 417 -11.47 -34.99 -10.53
CA ARG A 417 -12.62 -35.81 -10.94
C ARG A 417 -13.19 -36.63 -9.79
N PHE A 418 -14.52 -36.58 -9.66
CA PHE A 418 -15.30 -37.51 -8.83
C PHE A 418 -15.94 -38.53 -9.73
N ARG A 419 -15.79 -39.83 -9.41
CA ARG A 419 -16.29 -40.90 -10.26
C ARG A 419 -16.88 -42.05 -9.45
N VAL A 420 -18.01 -42.58 -9.93
CA VAL A 420 -18.50 -43.89 -9.47
C VAL A 420 -17.55 -44.98 -9.96
N SER A 421 -16.74 -45.54 -9.07
CA SER A 421 -15.78 -46.59 -9.41
C SER A 421 -16.39 -47.99 -9.31
N GLU A 422 -17.31 -48.20 -8.37
CA GLU A 422 -18.02 -49.47 -8.18
C GLU A 422 -19.45 -49.22 -7.66
N GLY A 423 -20.44 -49.98 -8.13
CA GLY A 423 -21.80 -49.96 -7.57
C GLY A 423 -22.73 -48.83 -8.07
N TYR A 424 -23.57 -48.29 -7.18
CA TYR A 424 -24.60 -47.26 -7.43
C TYR A 424 -25.75 -47.64 -8.38
N ASN A 425 -25.97 -48.94 -8.56
CA ASN A 425 -26.82 -49.53 -9.59
C ASN A 425 -28.31 -49.73 -9.24
N ASN A 426 -28.83 -49.05 -8.21
CA ASN A 426 -30.20 -49.21 -7.72
C ASN A 426 -30.84 -47.85 -7.38
N TYR A 427 -32.17 -47.81 -7.34
CA TYR A 427 -32.93 -46.64 -6.87
C TYR A 427 -32.50 -46.21 -5.46
N ASN A 428 -32.43 -44.90 -5.22
CA ASN A 428 -32.02 -44.24 -3.97
C ASN A 428 -30.52 -44.36 -3.59
N LYS A 429 -29.67 -44.78 -4.52
CA LYS A 429 -28.21 -44.68 -4.38
C LYS A 429 -27.71 -43.44 -5.10
N TYR A 430 -27.26 -42.45 -4.35
CA TYR A 430 -26.63 -41.27 -4.90
C TYR A 430 -25.48 -40.82 -4.02
N PHE A 431 -24.51 -40.17 -4.64
CA PHE A 431 -23.44 -39.42 -4.01
C PHE A 431 -23.62 -37.97 -4.40
N ARG A 432 -23.59 -37.06 -3.45
CA ARG A 432 -23.61 -35.61 -3.69
C ARG A 432 -22.34 -34.99 -3.19
N VAL A 433 -21.83 -34.01 -3.90
CA VAL A 433 -20.68 -33.20 -3.52
C VAL A 433 -21.01 -31.71 -3.66
N ASP A 434 -20.55 -30.93 -2.70
CA ASP A 434 -20.68 -29.47 -2.61
C ASP A 434 -19.45 -28.89 -1.87
N ASN A 435 -19.32 -27.56 -1.81
CA ASN A 435 -18.17 -26.85 -1.22
C ASN A 435 -16.81 -27.36 -1.75
N VAL A 436 -16.71 -27.61 -3.04
CA VAL A 436 -15.47 -28.11 -3.66
C VAL A 436 -14.45 -26.97 -3.68
N ARG A 437 -13.35 -27.11 -2.94
CA ARG A 437 -12.29 -26.11 -2.83
C ARG A 437 -10.95 -26.74 -3.16
N VAL A 438 -10.16 -26.10 -4.01
CA VAL A 438 -8.72 -26.37 -4.10
C VAL A 438 -7.99 -25.18 -3.50
N ALA A 439 -7.37 -25.39 -2.35
CA ALA A 439 -6.52 -24.40 -1.68
C ALA A 439 -5.06 -24.70 -1.98
N TYR A 440 -4.29 -23.74 -2.44
CA TYR A 440 -2.90 -23.95 -2.84
C TYR A 440 -2.04 -22.75 -2.54
N THR A 441 -0.74 -22.97 -2.35
CA THR A 441 0.22 -21.90 -2.11
C THR A 441 1.10 -21.71 -3.34
N GLY A 442 1.05 -20.54 -3.98
CA GLY A 442 1.74 -20.27 -5.25
C GLY A 442 2.30 -18.86 -5.34
N VAL A 443 3.26 -18.65 -6.25
CA VAL A 443 3.93 -17.36 -6.52
C VAL A 443 2.92 -16.38 -7.18
N TYR A 444 2.35 -15.46 -6.42
CA TYR A 444 1.65 -14.26 -6.82
C TYR A 444 2.53 -13.33 -7.66
N ASP A 445 2.13 -13.06 -8.89
CA ASP A 445 2.67 -11.93 -9.63
C ASP A 445 1.45 -11.11 -10.07
N ALA A 446 1.34 -9.88 -9.58
CA ALA A 446 0.33 -8.97 -10.08
C ALA A 446 0.57 -8.82 -11.59
N ASP A 447 -0.36 -9.21 -12.44
CA ASP A 447 -0.23 -9.01 -13.89
C ASP A 447 -0.55 -7.55 -14.24
N TYR A 448 0.23 -6.63 -13.67
CA TYR A 448 0.04 -5.20 -13.79
C TYR A 448 0.23 -4.72 -15.24
N VAL A 449 0.90 -5.51 -16.07
CA VAL A 449 1.08 -5.27 -17.51
C VAL A 449 -0.23 -5.53 -18.25
N ALA A 450 -0.89 -6.66 -17.99
CA ALA A 450 -2.21 -6.95 -18.57
C ALA A 450 -3.29 -6.01 -18.03
N LEU A 451 -3.25 -5.68 -16.73
CA LEU A 451 -4.23 -4.83 -16.06
C LEU A 451 -4.36 -3.43 -16.68
N VAL A 452 -3.25 -2.88 -17.18
CA VAL A 452 -3.23 -1.58 -17.90
C VAL A 452 -3.26 -1.73 -19.43
N ASP A 453 -3.60 -2.92 -19.93
CA ASP A 453 -3.64 -3.29 -21.36
C ASP A 453 -2.30 -3.09 -22.11
N ALA A 454 -1.16 -3.09 -21.41
CA ALA A 454 0.15 -2.86 -22.01
C ALA A 454 0.62 -4.06 -22.87
N GLU A 455 0.23 -5.28 -22.54
CA GLU A 455 0.61 -6.48 -23.30
C GLU A 455 0.13 -6.40 -24.77
N ALA A 456 -1.14 -6.02 -24.97
CA ALA A 456 -1.69 -5.80 -26.30
C ALA A 456 -0.94 -4.72 -27.09
N LEU A 457 -0.41 -3.69 -26.42
CA LEU A 457 0.45 -2.68 -27.06
C LEU A 457 1.81 -3.25 -27.44
N HIS A 458 2.41 -4.07 -26.57
CA HIS A 458 3.70 -4.73 -26.83
C HIS A 458 3.65 -5.64 -28.05
N GLU A 459 2.58 -6.42 -28.20
CA GLU A 459 2.31 -7.27 -29.38
C GLU A 459 2.29 -6.47 -30.69
N ASN A 460 1.88 -5.20 -30.62
CA ASN A 460 1.85 -4.26 -31.73
C ASN A 460 3.14 -3.44 -31.88
N GLY A 461 4.20 -3.79 -31.15
CA GLY A 461 5.51 -3.13 -31.18
C GLY A 461 5.57 -1.81 -30.42
N ILE A 462 4.54 -1.48 -29.63
CA ILE A 462 4.49 -0.30 -28.76
C ILE A 462 4.92 -0.76 -27.36
N ASN A 463 6.20 -0.61 -27.05
CA ASN A 463 6.85 -1.12 -25.84
C ASN A 463 7.84 -0.12 -25.21
N GLY A 464 7.68 1.18 -25.50
CA GLY A 464 8.50 2.28 -24.99
C GLY A 464 9.72 2.62 -25.87
N THR A 465 9.90 1.95 -27.01
CA THR A 465 11.08 2.14 -27.86
C THR A 465 11.30 3.62 -28.21
N GLY A 466 12.49 4.13 -27.91
CA GLY A 466 12.91 5.49 -28.25
C GLY A 466 12.44 6.57 -27.28
N ILE A 467 11.75 6.22 -26.20
CA ILE A 467 11.34 7.16 -25.15
C ILE A 467 12.26 7.02 -23.95
N THR A 468 12.75 8.13 -23.40
CA THR A 468 13.57 8.13 -22.19
C THR A 468 12.75 8.54 -20.97
N VAL A 469 12.78 7.71 -19.93
CA VAL A 469 12.20 7.97 -18.61
C VAL A 469 13.33 8.34 -17.64
N ALA A 470 13.20 9.50 -17.00
CA ALA A 470 14.07 9.92 -15.90
C ALA A 470 13.41 9.57 -14.56
N VAL A 471 14.13 8.84 -13.70
CA VAL A 471 13.63 8.39 -12.39
C VAL A 471 14.43 9.09 -11.30
N VAL A 472 13.77 9.95 -10.51
CA VAL A 472 14.39 10.68 -9.39
C VAL A 472 14.11 9.94 -8.08
N ASP A 473 15.06 9.14 -7.62
CA ASP A 473 14.86 8.19 -6.53
C ASP A 473 16.18 7.85 -5.77
N THR A 474 16.30 6.68 -5.14
CA THR A 474 17.47 6.22 -4.38
C THR A 474 18.62 5.75 -5.27
N GLY A 475 18.39 5.57 -6.55
CA GLY A 475 19.44 5.24 -7.53
C GLY A 475 19.03 4.10 -8.47
N TYR A 476 20.04 3.40 -8.95
CA TYR A 476 19.86 2.25 -9.83
C TYR A 476 20.86 1.12 -9.48
N TRP A 477 20.39 -0.13 -9.59
CA TRP A 477 21.20 -1.33 -9.57
C TRP A 477 21.38 -1.86 -11.00
N SER A 478 22.64 -2.07 -11.41
CA SER A 478 22.97 -2.66 -12.71
C SER A 478 22.57 -4.12 -12.71
N HIS A 479 21.54 -4.44 -13.49
CA HIS A 479 20.91 -5.75 -13.59
C HIS A 479 20.57 -6.05 -15.06
N PRO A 480 20.86 -7.24 -15.62
CA PRO A 480 20.65 -7.53 -17.04
C PRO A 480 19.24 -7.21 -17.56
N GLU A 481 18.23 -7.38 -16.71
CA GLU A 481 16.82 -7.08 -17.03
C GLU A 481 16.48 -5.58 -17.05
N ILE A 482 17.30 -4.75 -16.40
CA ILE A 482 17.18 -3.28 -16.37
C ILE A 482 18.16 -2.63 -17.38
N ASP A 483 19.38 -3.15 -17.50
CA ASP A 483 20.45 -2.60 -18.33
C ASP A 483 20.12 -2.71 -19.81
N ASN A 484 19.57 -3.85 -20.22
CA ASN A 484 19.32 -4.18 -21.61
C ASN A 484 17.84 -4.02 -21.95
N ASN A 485 17.54 -3.57 -23.17
CA ASN A 485 16.20 -3.64 -23.72
C ASN A 485 15.88 -5.07 -24.21
N VAL A 486 14.67 -5.33 -24.70
CA VAL A 486 14.25 -6.68 -25.14
C VAL A 486 15.10 -7.21 -26.32
N ASN A 487 15.82 -6.32 -27.01
CA ASN A 487 16.72 -6.67 -28.11
C ASN A 487 18.18 -6.91 -27.62
N GLY A 488 18.43 -6.86 -26.31
CA GLY A 488 19.76 -7.05 -25.73
C GLY A 488 20.70 -5.84 -25.82
N ASN A 489 20.19 -4.64 -26.14
CA ASN A 489 21.00 -3.42 -26.21
C ASN A 489 20.94 -2.62 -24.91
N LEU A 490 22.09 -2.07 -24.48
CA LEU A 490 22.18 -1.18 -23.33
C LEU A 490 21.29 0.06 -23.52
N ARG A 491 20.44 0.37 -22.54
CA ARG A 491 19.46 1.48 -22.59
C ARG A 491 19.59 2.52 -21.47
N VAL A 492 20.53 2.31 -20.55
CA VAL A 492 20.83 3.27 -19.47
C VAL A 492 21.75 4.35 -20.03
N LEU A 493 21.20 5.56 -20.20
CA LEU A 493 21.88 6.66 -20.90
C LEU A 493 22.76 7.50 -19.98
N ALA A 494 22.31 7.71 -18.74
CA ALA A 494 23.05 8.50 -17.75
C ALA A 494 22.63 8.16 -16.32
N GLN A 495 23.56 8.37 -15.39
CA GLN A 495 23.31 8.34 -13.96
C GLN A 495 23.83 9.64 -13.33
N TYR A 496 22.98 10.35 -12.59
CA TYR A 496 23.36 11.58 -11.88
C TYR A 496 23.04 11.45 -10.40
N ASN A 497 24.05 11.66 -9.56
CA ASN A 497 23.92 11.69 -8.12
C ASN A 497 23.72 13.14 -7.66
N ALA A 498 22.48 13.51 -7.40
CA ALA A 498 22.12 14.86 -6.96
C ALA A 498 22.59 15.18 -5.54
N ILE A 499 22.83 14.17 -4.70
CA ILE A 499 23.37 14.35 -3.34
C ILE A 499 24.82 14.84 -3.43
N SER A 500 25.65 14.17 -4.24
CA SER A 500 27.07 14.54 -4.44
C SER A 500 27.26 15.62 -5.52
N GLY A 501 26.27 15.82 -6.39
CA GLY A 501 26.34 16.71 -7.55
C GLY A 501 27.26 16.19 -8.66
N GLN A 502 27.35 14.87 -8.85
CA GLN A 502 28.27 14.23 -9.80
C GLN A 502 27.55 13.31 -10.78
N LEU A 503 28.11 13.21 -11.98
CA LEU A 503 27.75 12.16 -12.94
C LEU A 503 28.45 10.86 -12.52
N GLU A 504 27.68 9.78 -12.47
CA GLU A 504 28.17 8.45 -12.16
C GLU A 504 28.40 7.65 -13.45
N ASN A 505 29.15 6.55 -13.36
CA ASN A 505 29.28 5.63 -14.48
C ASN A 505 27.90 4.99 -14.78
N PRO A 506 27.43 4.96 -16.05
CA PRO A 506 26.12 4.38 -16.40
C PRO A 506 25.88 2.93 -15.98
N THR A 507 26.93 2.16 -15.66
CA THR A 507 26.82 0.79 -15.14
C THR A 507 27.26 0.66 -13.67
N ALA A 508 27.41 1.77 -12.95
CA ALA A 508 27.67 1.72 -11.52
C ALA A 508 26.40 1.33 -10.77
N ASN A 509 26.56 0.54 -9.72
CA ASN A 509 25.51 0.31 -8.73
C ASN A 509 25.50 1.50 -7.78
N THR A 510 24.40 2.25 -7.76
CA THR A 510 24.24 3.44 -6.91
C THR A 510 23.03 3.36 -5.99
N ASP A 511 22.24 2.28 -6.10
CA ASP A 511 21.07 2.05 -5.25
C ASP A 511 21.39 1.20 -4.03
N ASP A 512 21.76 1.86 -2.95
CA ASP A 512 21.98 1.23 -1.65
C ASP A 512 20.65 0.99 -0.90
N SER A 513 19.51 1.52 -1.37
CA SER A 513 18.21 1.39 -0.72
C SER A 513 17.40 0.23 -1.29
N GLY A 514 17.33 0.11 -2.62
CA GLY A 514 16.55 -0.88 -3.36
C GLY A 514 15.27 -0.30 -3.98
N HIS A 515 14.75 0.83 -3.46
CA HIS A 515 13.49 1.42 -3.93
C HIS A 515 13.57 1.88 -5.38
N GLY A 516 14.61 2.64 -5.74
CA GLY A 516 14.78 3.13 -7.11
C GLY A 516 14.92 2.00 -8.14
N SER A 517 15.66 0.93 -7.82
CA SER A 517 15.80 -0.25 -8.68
C SER A 517 14.48 -0.98 -8.87
N HIS A 518 13.68 -1.09 -7.81
CA HIS A 518 12.33 -1.66 -7.88
C HIS A 518 11.48 -0.90 -8.90
N LEU A 519 11.41 0.43 -8.80
CA LEU A 519 10.65 1.25 -9.74
C LEU A 519 11.19 1.20 -11.17
N ASN A 520 12.51 1.22 -11.34
CA ASN A 520 13.13 1.08 -12.65
C ASN A 520 12.71 -0.25 -13.31
N SER A 521 12.60 -1.32 -12.53
CA SER A 521 12.17 -2.62 -13.03
C SER A 521 10.69 -2.64 -13.45
N LEU A 522 9.78 -2.02 -12.68
CA LEU A 522 8.36 -1.94 -13.06
C LEU A 522 8.12 -1.17 -14.37
N ILE A 523 9.00 -0.21 -14.66
CA ILE A 523 8.95 0.55 -15.91
C ILE A 523 9.61 -0.26 -17.03
N LEU A 524 10.75 -0.88 -16.80
CA LEU A 524 11.68 -1.27 -17.87
C LEU A 524 11.95 -2.77 -17.99
N ASN A 525 11.62 -3.61 -17.01
CA ASN A 525 12.08 -5.01 -16.99
C ASN A 525 11.85 -5.70 -18.35
N ASN A 526 12.94 -6.19 -18.95
CA ASN A 526 12.92 -6.75 -20.31
C ASN A 526 12.50 -8.23 -20.35
N ASN A 527 12.24 -8.84 -19.20
CA ASN A 527 11.86 -10.23 -19.08
C ASN A 527 10.38 -10.38 -19.41
N THR A 528 10.07 -10.47 -20.71
CA THR A 528 8.71 -10.65 -21.22
C THR A 528 8.19 -12.08 -21.05
N GLU A 529 9.00 -13.00 -20.54
CA GLU A 529 8.62 -14.40 -20.32
C GLU A 529 8.51 -14.68 -18.81
N GLY A 530 7.28 -14.91 -18.32
CA GLY A 530 7.04 -15.29 -16.92
C GLY A 530 6.58 -14.18 -15.97
N GLY A 531 5.76 -13.23 -16.45
CA GLY A 531 5.00 -12.29 -15.60
C GLY A 531 5.73 -11.02 -15.16
N ARG A 532 7.05 -10.93 -15.36
CA ARG A 532 7.90 -9.86 -14.79
C ARG A 532 8.23 -8.70 -15.73
N SER A 533 7.53 -8.58 -16.87
CA SER A 533 7.81 -7.50 -17.83
C SER A 533 7.50 -6.15 -17.20
N GLY A 534 8.36 -5.15 -17.45
CA GLY A 534 7.99 -3.76 -17.16
C GLY A 534 6.92 -3.28 -18.14
N ILE A 535 6.25 -2.17 -17.82
CA ILE A 535 5.23 -1.57 -18.71
C ILE A 535 5.84 -1.08 -20.04
N ALA A 536 7.06 -0.56 -20.04
CA ALA A 536 7.74 0.01 -21.19
C ALA A 536 9.15 -0.63 -21.38
N PRO A 537 9.22 -1.93 -21.73
CA PRO A 537 10.45 -2.72 -21.66
C PRO A 537 11.53 -2.33 -22.69
N ASN A 538 11.27 -1.38 -23.59
CA ASN A 538 12.26 -0.81 -24.51
C ASN A 538 12.52 0.68 -24.31
N ALA A 539 11.94 1.30 -23.28
CA ALA A 539 12.28 2.68 -22.93
C ALA A 539 13.72 2.80 -22.42
N ASN A 540 14.32 3.96 -22.61
CA ASN A 540 15.65 4.28 -22.08
C ASN A 540 15.55 4.81 -20.64
N LEU A 541 16.63 4.65 -19.87
CA LEU A 541 16.70 5.10 -18.48
C LEU A 541 17.68 6.26 -18.31
N VAL A 542 17.27 7.27 -17.57
CA VAL A 542 18.14 8.23 -16.88
C VAL A 542 17.88 8.11 -15.38
N SER A 543 18.84 7.59 -14.63
CA SER A 543 18.71 7.47 -13.17
C SER A 543 19.23 8.72 -12.47
N VAL A 544 18.44 9.29 -11.57
CA VAL A 544 18.79 10.48 -10.79
C VAL A 544 18.68 10.14 -9.31
N LYS A 545 19.81 9.90 -8.65
CA LYS A 545 19.87 9.62 -7.21
C LYS A 545 19.71 10.91 -6.41
N ALA A 546 18.57 11.07 -5.74
CA ALA A 546 18.28 12.18 -4.83
C ALA A 546 18.03 11.75 -3.38
N PHE A 547 17.94 10.44 -3.12
CA PHE A 547 17.71 9.84 -1.81
C PHE A 547 18.85 8.90 -1.41
N ASP A 548 19.15 8.86 -0.11
CA ASP A 548 20.20 8.02 0.46
C ASP A 548 19.73 6.56 0.67
N MET A 549 20.56 5.74 1.32
CA MET A 549 20.26 4.33 1.57
C MET A 549 19.01 4.11 2.45
N ASN A 550 18.61 5.11 3.25
CA ASN A 550 17.44 5.05 4.11
C ASN A 550 16.19 5.64 3.44
N GLY A 551 16.27 5.99 2.15
CA GLY A 551 15.18 6.67 1.44
C GLY A 551 14.99 8.12 1.91
N VAL A 552 16.01 8.74 2.51
CA VAL A 552 15.97 10.14 2.95
C VAL A 552 16.66 11.02 1.90
N GLY A 553 15.97 12.06 1.44
CA GLY A 553 16.51 13.11 0.58
C GLY A 553 16.25 14.49 1.16
N SER A 554 16.81 15.54 0.58
CA SER A 554 16.46 16.92 0.94
C SER A 554 15.79 17.65 -0.22
N TYR A 555 15.00 18.68 0.06
CA TYR A 555 14.41 19.54 -0.97
C TYR A 555 15.46 20.02 -1.98
N ALA A 556 16.65 20.42 -1.50
CA ALA A 556 17.74 20.88 -2.36
C ALA A 556 18.32 19.77 -3.25
N ASP A 557 18.42 18.53 -2.77
CA ASP A 557 18.89 17.40 -3.57
C ASP A 557 17.88 17.04 -4.66
N ILE A 558 16.59 16.95 -4.29
CA ILE A 558 15.51 16.62 -5.23
C ILE A 558 15.37 17.71 -6.30
N ILE A 559 15.35 18.99 -5.90
CA ILE A 559 15.29 20.12 -6.84
C ILE A 559 16.52 20.11 -7.75
N SER A 560 17.71 19.81 -7.23
CA SER A 560 18.92 19.70 -8.05
C SER A 560 18.84 18.55 -9.05
N GLY A 561 18.24 17.42 -8.68
CA GLY A 561 17.99 16.30 -9.58
C GLY A 561 17.04 16.67 -10.72
N ILE A 562 15.92 17.32 -10.40
CA ILE A 562 14.96 17.82 -11.40
C ILE A 562 15.61 18.87 -12.31
N ASP A 563 16.38 19.81 -11.75
CA ASP A 563 17.13 20.82 -12.51
C ASP A 563 18.09 20.18 -13.52
N TRP A 564 18.83 19.16 -13.08
CA TRP A 564 19.74 18.42 -13.94
C TRP A 564 18.98 17.68 -15.06
N ALA A 565 17.88 17.00 -14.74
CA ALA A 565 17.07 16.30 -15.74
C ALA A 565 16.51 17.27 -16.80
N VAL A 566 15.98 18.42 -16.39
CA VAL A 566 15.45 19.45 -17.31
C VAL A 566 16.57 20.06 -18.17
N THR A 567 17.73 20.34 -17.56
CA THR A 567 18.89 20.90 -18.27
C THR A 567 19.42 19.93 -19.34
N ASN A 568 19.36 18.62 -19.08
CA ASN A 568 19.86 17.58 -19.99
C ASN A 568 18.77 16.92 -20.84
N LYS A 569 17.53 17.44 -20.81
CA LYS A 569 16.39 16.79 -21.49
C LYS A 569 16.66 16.55 -22.97
N ASP A 570 17.25 17.52 -23.67
CA ASP A 570 17.49 17.42 -25.12
C ASP A 570 18.68 16.50 -25.44
N ALA A 571 19.63 16.36 -24.50
CA ALA A 571 20.81 15.52 -24.68
C ALA A 571 20.48 14.02 -24.56
N TYR A 572 19.51 13.67 -23.72
CA TYR A 572 19.09 12.29 -23.46
C TYR A 572 17.66 11.99 -23.93
N ASP A 573 17.02 12.93 -24.63
CA ASP A 573 15.60 12.89 -25.04
C ASP A 573 14.67 12.50 -23.88
N ILE A 574 14.83 13.13 -22.72
CA ILE A 574 14.02 12.86 -21.52
C ILE A 574 12.61 13.38 -21.78
N ARG A 575 11.64 12.46 -21.83
CA ARG A 575 10.24 12.77 -22.10
C ARG A 575 9.34 12.58 -20.90
N VAL A 576 9.72 11.72 -19.96
CA VAL A 576 8.96 11.38 -18.76
C VAL A 576 9.83 11.56 -17.52
N LEU A 577 9.26 12.12 -16.45
CA LEU A 577 9.90 12.27 -15.15
C LEU A 577 9.05 11.58 -14.08
N ASN A 578 9.58 10.52 -13.49
CA ASN A 578 8.95 9.74 -12.42
C ASN A 578 9.40 10.27 -11.04
N LEU A 579 8.45 10.72 -10.22
CA LEU A 579 8.66 11.25 -8.87
C LEU A 579 7.86 10.43 -7.84
N SER A 580 8.37 9.24 -7.51
CA SER A 580 7.75 8.27 -6.60
C SER A 580 8.05 8.54 -5.12
N PHE A 581 7.75 9.76 -4.67
CA PHE A 581 7.90 10.16 -3.27
C PHE A 581 6.85 11.22 -2.92
N SER A 582 6.57 11.37 -1.64
CA SER A 582 5.61 12.36 -1.16
C SER A 582 6.00 12.89 0.22
N THR A 583 5.68 14.15 0.50
CA THR A 583 5.84 14.75 1.83
C THR A 583 4.68 15.69 2.14
N THR A 584 4.39 15.90 3.42
CA THR A 584 3.29 16.76 3.86
C THR A 584 3.45 18.19 3.29
N PRO A 585 2.41 18.79 2.67
CA PRO A 585 2.46 20.16 2.21
C PRO A 585 2.67 21.14 3.38
N GLN A 586 3.53 22.14 3.19
CA GLN A 586 3.89 23.13 4.23
C GLN A 586 3.68 24.57 3.77
N SER A 587 3.33 24.73 2.49
CA SER A 587 2.94 25.99 1.88
C SER A 587 2.11 25.70 0.65
N TYR A 588 1.45 26.74 0.14
CA TYR A 588 0.69 26.64 -1.08
C TYR A 588 1.54 26.09 -2.24
N TYR A 589 0.93 25.27 -3.10
CA TYR A 589 1.67 24.61 -4.18
C TYR A 589 2.42 25.59 -5.10
N TRP A 590 1.90 26.80 -5.30
CA TRP A 590 2.56 27.82 -6.15
C TRP A 590 3.77 28.49 -5.47
N ASP A 591 3.88 28.40 -4.14
CA ASP A 591 4.95 29.00 -3.34
C ASP A 591 6.01 28.01 -2.89
N ASP A 592 5.69 26.70 -2.87
CA ASP A 592 6.62 25.64 -2.51
C ASP A 592 7.74 25.49 -3.58
N PRO A 593 9.02 25.51 -3.19
CA PRO A 593 10.14 25.47 -4.14
C PRO A 593 10.24 24.14 -4.92
N LEU A 594 9.86 23.01 -4.32
CA LEU A 594 9.90 21.71 -4.97
C LEU A 594 8.78 21.63 -6.02
N ASN A 595 7.57 22.08 -5.66
CA ASN A 595 6.48 22.22 -6.62
C ASN A 595 6.80 23.20 -7.75
N GLN A 596 7.51 24.30 -7.46
CA GLN A 596 7.98 25.21 -8.50
C GLN A 596 8.94 24.52 -9.48
N ALA A 597 9.85 23.67 -9.00
CA ALA A 597 10.74 22.90 -9.87
C ALA A 597 9.95 21.90 -10.74
N VAL A 598 8.97 21.22 -10.15
CA VAL A 598 8.07 20.29 -10.86
C VAL A 598 7.25 20.99 -11.93
N MET A 599 6.66 22.15 -11.63
CA MET A 599 5.93 22.96 -12.62
C MET A 599 6.83 23.43 -13.77
N ARG A 600 8.11 23.70 -13.50
CA ARG A 600 9.09 24.09 -14.52
C ARG A 600 9.50 22.91 -15.40
N ALA A 601 9.59 21.70 -14.85
CA ALA A 601 9.79 20.48 -15.64
C ALA A 601 8.61 20.23 -16.59
N TRP A 602 7.37 20.36 -16.08
CA TRP A 602 6.16 20.30 -16.91
C TRP A 602 6.18 21.32 -18.06
N GLN A 603 6.46 22.59 -17.73
CA GLN A 603 6.57 23.67 -18.72
C GLN A 603 7.71 23.47 -19.74
N ALA A 604 8.73 22.70 -19.40
CA ALA A 604 9.81 22.35 -20.31
C ALA A 604 9.43 21.24 -21.32
N GLY A 605 8.19 20.71 -21.24
CA GLY A 605 7.69 19.67 -22.13
C GLY A 605 7.94 18.24 -21.65
N ILE A 606 8.39 18.07 -20.40
CA ILE A 606 8.57 16.75 -19.78
C ILE A 606 7.26 16.38 -19.08
N VAL A 607 6.72 15.20 -19.38
CA VAL A 607 5.55 14.67 -18.65
C VAL A 607 6.00 14.27 -17.26
N VAL A 608 5.41 14.86 -16.23
CA VAL A 608 5.74 14.54 -14.83
C VAL A 608 4.63 13.68 -14.23
N VAL A 609 5.02 12.55 -13.66
CA VAL A 609 4.16 11.64 -12.89
C VAL A 609 4.65 11.62 -11.45
N ALA A 610 3.77 11.92 -10.50
CA ALA A 610 4.07 12.02 -9.08
C ALA A 610 3.17 11.09 -8.25
N ALA A 611 3.71 10.55 -7.17
CA ALA A 611 2.93 9.76 -6.21
C ALA A 611 1.95 10.65 -5.43
N ALA A 612 0.75 10.14 -5.15
CA ALA A 612 -0.20 10.80 -4.25
C ALA A 612 0.34 10.84 -2.80
N GLY A 613 0.93 9.74 -2.34
CA GLY A 613 1.38 9.52 -0.97
C GLY A 613 0.76 8.27 -0.36
N ASN A 614 1.34 7.81 0.76
CA ASN A 614 0.92 6.60 1.48
C ASN A 614 0.34 6.93 2.87
N ILE A 615 -0.29 8.10 3.02
CA ILE A 615 -0.84 8.58 4.30
C ILE A 615 -2.36 8.78 4.24
N GLY A 616 -3.03 8.10 3.30
CA GLY A 616 -4.49 7.99 3.28
C GLY A 616 -5.03 7.12 4.43
N PRO A 617 -6.35 6.89 4.48
CA PRO A 617 -7.38 7.34 3.54
C PRO A 617 -8.02 8.68 3.94
N ASP A 618 -7.48 9.38 4.94
CA ASP A 618 -8.02 10.67 5.37
C ASP A 618 -7.97 11.70 4.24
N ALA A 619 -9.00 12.53 4.15
CA ALA A 619 -9.05 13.64 3.20
C ALA A 619 -7.86 14.59 3.39
N MET A 620 -7.42 15.25 2.31
CA MET A 620 -6.28 16.18 2.33
C MET A 620 -4.94 15.52 2.65
N SER A 621 -4.80 14.23 2.31
CA SER A 621 -3.58 13.45 2.50
C SER A 621 -2.64 13.49 1.29
N VAL A 622 -3.07 14.00 0.12
CA VAL A 622 -2.20 14.17 -1.06
C VAL A 622 -1.05 15.14 -0.76
N GLY A 623 0.19 14.64 -0.89
CA GLY A 623 1.39 15.37 -0.53
C GLY A 623 2.10 16.08 -1.69
N VAL A 624 3.27 16.65 -1.40
CA VAL A 624 4.19 17.29 -2.36
C VAL A 624 5.08 16.21 -2.99
N PRO A 625 5.18 16.10 -4.34
CA PRO A 625 4.67 17.04 -5.34
C PRO A 625 3.33 16.67 -5.98
N GLY A 626 2.67 15.59 -5.54
CA GLY A 626 1.37 15.15 -6.05
C GLY A 626 0.24 16.20 -5.92
N ASN A 627 0.39 17.20 -5.06
CA ASN A 627 -0.55 18.31 -4.87
C ASN A 627 -0.48 19.39 -5.97
N VAL A 628 0.45 19.28 -6.95
CA VAL A 628 0.51 20.21 -8.09
C VAL A 628 -0.64 19.92 -9.06
N PRO A 629 -1.54 20.89 -9.34
CA PRO A 629 -2.72 20.64 -10.19
C PRO A 629 -2.40 20.24 -11.64
N TYR A 630 -1.25 20.67 -12.16
CA TYR A 630 -0.87 20.48 -13.56
C TYR A 630 -0.36 19.07 -13.87
N VAL A 631 0.46 18.49 -12.99
CA VAL A 631 1.11 17.20 -13.24
C VAL A 631 0.15 16.03 -13.06
N ILE A 632 0.56 14.84 -13.49
CA ILE A 632 -0.18 13.59 -13.27
C ILE A 632 0.15 13.09 -11.87
N THR A 633 -0.87 12.86 -11.05
CA THR A 633 -0.75 12.29 -9.70
C THR A 633 -1.42 10.93 -9.67
N ALA A 634 -0.65 9.89 -9.36
CA ALA A 634 -1.13 8.51 -9.29
C ALA A 634 -1.42 8.10 -7.83
N GLY A 635 -2.66 7.68 -7.58
CA GLY A 635 -3.04 6.87 -6.42
C GLY A 635 -2.80 5.38 -6.69
N ALA A 636 -2.90 4.54 -5.65
CA ALA A 636 -2.67 3.11 -5.77
C ALA A 636 -3.98 2.33 -5.64
N GLN A 637 -4.17 1.38 -6.53
CA GLN A 637 -5.17 0.32 -6.36
C GLN A 637 -4.52 -0.95 -5.79
N PHE A 638 -5.36 -1.74 -5.16
CA PHE A 638 -5.11 -3.04 -4.55
C PHE A 638 -5.93 -4.07 -5.31
N ASP A 639 -5.26 -5.13 -5.74
CA ASP A 639 -5.81 -6.13 -6.64
C ASP A 639 -6.40 -7.34 -5.91
N SER A 640 -6.72 -7.20 -4.61
CA SER A 640 -7.34 -8.25 -3.78
C SER A 640 -6.68 -9.63 -3.81
N PHE A 641 -5.41 -9.70 -4.26
CA PHE A 641 -4.71 -10.95 -4.57
C PHE A 641 -5.36 -11.79 -5.69
N THR A 642 -6.09 -11.13 -6.60
CA THR A 642 -6.87 -11.69 -7.71
C THR A 642 -6.45 -11.02 -9.04
N PRO A 643 -5.26 -11.33 -9.58
CA PRO A 643 -4.62 -10.52 -10.64
C PRO A 643 -5.34 -10.60 -12.01
N HIS A 644 -6.32 -11.49 -12.13
CA HIS A 644 -7.14 -11.69 -13.32
C HIS A 644 -8.63 -11.38 -13.10
N ASP A 645 -8.99 -10.92 -11.90
CA ASP A 645 -10.34 -10.50 -11.55
C ASP A 645 -10.31 -9.03 -11.14
N GLN A 646 -10.81 -8.16 -12.02
CA GLN A 646 -10.88 -6.72 -11.71
C GLN A 646 -12.16 -6.37 -10.94
N THR A 647 -13.04 -7.34 -10.67
CA THR A 647 -14.35 -7.08 -10.07
C THR A 647 -14.28 -6.87 -8.56
N ASP A 648 -13.20 -7.29 -7.93
CA ASP A 648 -12.88 -7.10 -6.51
C ASP A 648 -11.65 -6.20 -6.28
N ASP A 649 -11.13 -5.54 -7.33
CA ASP A 649 -10.11 -4.50 -7.21
C ASP A 649 -10.62 -3.34 -6.34
N MET A 650 -9.80 -2.92 -5.37
CA MET A 650 -10.13 -1.87 -4.41
C MET A 650 -9.12 -0.72 -4.48
N LEU A 651 -9.52 0.46 -4.01
CA LEU A 651 -8.57 1.52 -3.70
C LEU A 651 -7.69 1.07 -2.53
N ALA A 652 -6.36 1.16 -2.68
CA ALA A 652 -5.46 0.78 -1.59
C ALA A 652 -5.66 1.72 -0.39
N SER A 653 -5.80 1.18 0.83
CA SER A 653 -6.15 1.98 2.02
C SER A 653 -5.11 3.05 2.36
N PHE A 654 -3.83 2.77 2.10
CA PHE A 654 -2.74 3.72 2.29
C PHE A 654 -2.74 4.85 1.25
N SER A 655 -3.38 4.66 0.09
CA SER A 655 -3.33 5.62 -1.01
C SER A 655 -3.87 6.96 -0.56
N SER A 656 -3.05 8.00 -0.63
CA SER A 656 -3.46 9.35 -0.26
C SER A 656 -4.56 9.87 -1.19
N VAL A 657 -5.56 10.49 -0.59
CA VAL A 657 -6.77 10.98 -1.24
C VAL A 657 -6.95 12.48 -1.04
N GLY A 658 -7.61 13.10 -2.00
CA GLY A 658 -7.87 14.52 -2.02
C GLY A 658 -9.03 14.95 -1.12
N PRO A 659 -9.50 16.20 -1.30
CA PRO A 659 -8.89 17.24 -2.14
C PRO A 659 -7.48 17.60 -1.65
N THR A 660 -6.68 18.29 -2.46
CA THR A 660 -5.45 18.91 -1.93
C THR A 660 -5.78 19.96 -0.86
N VAL A 661 -4.76 20.44 -0.14
CA VAL A 661 -4.93 21.52 0.87
C VAL A 661 -5.63 22.76 0.29
N GLU A 662 -5.43 23.04 -1.00
CA GLU A 662 -6.03 24.15 -1.72
C GLU A 662 -7.36 23.83 -2.41
N GLY A 663 -7.88 22.61 -2.27
CA GLY A 663 -9.19 22.21 -2.80
C GLY A 663 -9.19 21.62 -4.22
N PHE A 664 -8.04 21.22 -4.75
CA PHE A 664 -7.98 20.57 -6.08
C PHE A 664 -8.34 19.08 -6.00
N VAL A 665 -8.98 18.56 -7.04
CA VAL A 665 -9.21 17.12 -7.21
C VAL A 665 -7.87 16.44 -7.49
N LYS A 666 -7.47 15.55 -6.57
CA LYS A 666 -6.31 14.66 -6.64
C LYS A 666 -6.64 13.38 -5.86
N PRO A 667 -6.04 12.21 -6.17
CA PRO A 667 -5.16 11.95 -7.32
C PRO A 667 -5.88 12.17 -8.65
N ASP A 668 -5.14 12.24 -9.77
CA ASP A 668 -5.80 12.37 -11.07
C ASP A 668 -6.33 11.02 -11.56
N LEU A 669 -5.65 9.92 -11.24
CA LEU A 669 -6.03 8.54 -11.57
C LEU A 669 -5.47 7.58 -10.51
N VAL A 670 -5.94 6.34 -10.52
CA VAL A 670 -5.30 5.23 -9.80
C VAL A 670 -4.65 4.26 -10.78
N ALA A 671 -3.63 3.56 -10.31
CA ALA A 671 -2.94 2.54 -11.08
C ALA A 671 -2.52 1.39 -10.16
N PRO A 672 -2.20 0.20 -10.71
CA PRO A 672 -1.64 -0.91 -9.94
C PRO A 672 -0.49 -0.43 -9.04
N GLY A 673 -0.67 -0.59 -7.73
CA GLY A 673 0.27 -0.07 -6.75
C GLY A 673 0.48 -0.98 -5.55
N ALA A 674 -0.36 -1.98 -5.34
CA ALA A 674 -0.12 -3.04 -4.36
C ALA A 674 0.54 -4.26 -5.01
N HIS A 675 1.35 -4.97 -4.22
CA HIS A 675 1.87 -6.30 -4.55
C HIS A 675 2.65 -6.41 -5.86
N LEU A 676 3.34 -5.33 -6.27
CA LEU A 676 4.11 -5.37 -7.51
C LEU A 676 5.49 -5.96 -7.26
N SER A 677 5.80 -7.05 -7.99
CA SER A 677 7.11 -7.68 -7.96
C SER A 677 8.10 -6.92 -8.84
N GLY A 678 9.26 -6.57 -8.27
CA GLY A 678 10.29 -5.80 -8.96
C GLY A 678 11.70 -6.17 -8.49
N VAL A 679 12.70 -5.76 -9.25
CA VAL A 679 14.09 -6.17 -9.06
C VAL A 679 14.83 -5.25 -8.09
N ILE A 680 15.45 -5.82 -7.06
CA ILE A 680 16.29 -5.09 -6.09
C ILE A 680 17.61 -5.82 -5.84
N SER A 681 18.66 -5.06 -5.51
CA SER A 681 19.95 -5.64 -5.12
C SER A 681 19.81 -6.45 -3.82
N PRO A 682 20.38 -7.66 -3.74
CA PRO A 682 20.43 -8.45 -2.49
C PRO A 682 21.12 -7.71 -1.33
N ASP A 683 22.03 -6.80 -1.66
CA ASP A 683 22.80 -6.02 -0.68
C ASP A 683 22.13 -4.68 -0.32
N SER A 684 20.93 -4.40 -0.86
CA SER A 684 20.20 -3.16 -0.59
C SER A 684 19.61 -3.12 0.82
N GLN A 685 19.41 -1.92 1.37
CA GLN A 685 18.84 -1.74 2.71
C GLN A 685 17.48 -2.43 2.86
N ILE A 686 16.60 -2.33 1.85
CA ILE A 686 15.29 -3.01 1.86
C ILE A 686 15.48 -4.53 1.93
N ALA A 687 16.36 -5.10 1.09
CA ALA A 687 16.62 -6.53 1.09
C ALA A 687 17.26 -7.01 2.41
N LEU A 688 18.18 -6.24 2.98
CA LEU A 688 18.89 -6.60 4.21
C LEU A 688 17.97 -6.54 5.45
N LEU A 689 17.13 -5.51 5.54
CA LEU A 689 16.11 -5.41 6.61
C LEU A 689 15.08 -6.53 6.51
N ASN A 690 14.90 -7.08 5.32
CA ASN A 690 13.93 -8.13 5.02
C ASN A 690 14.63 -9.42 4.56
N SER A 691 15.79 -9.74 5.13
CA SER A 691 16.66 -10.84 4.64
C SER A 691 16.03 -12.23 4.77
N ASP A 692 15.14 -12.45 5.76
CA ASP A 692 14.32 -13.68 5.87
C ASP A 692 13.30 -13.81 4.73
N LYS A 693 13.13 -12.75 3.93
CA LYS A 693 12.14 -12.60 2.87
C LYS A 693 12.75 -12.59 1.46
N TYR A 694 14.08 -12.68 1.38
CA TYR A 694 14.85 -12.70 0.13
C TYR A 694 15.35 -14.13 -0.13
N ALA A 695 14.47 -15.02 -0.59
CA ALA A 695 14.76 -16.46 -0.77
C ALA A 695 15.54 -16.80 -2.05
N GLY A 696 16.45 -15.92 -2.49
CA GLY A 696 17.39 -16.21 -3.58
C GLY A 696 16.84 -16.05 -5.00
N HIS A 697 15.76 -15.29 -5.18
CA HIS A 697 15.27 -14.82 -6.47
C HIS A 697 15.37 -13.30 -6.55
N ASP A 698 15.74 -12.75 -7.71
CA ASP A 698 16.00 -11.32 -7.91
C ASP A 698 14.74 -10.42 -7.83
N GLY A 699 13.57 -10.98 -7.50
CA GLY A 699 12.28 -10.27 -7.42
C GLY A 699 11.84 -10.02 -5.98
N TYR A 700 11.31 -8.84 -5.72
CA TYR A 700 10.85 -8.37 -4.42
C TYR A 700 9.54 -7.60 -4.56
N THR A 701 8.57 -7.94 -3.73
CA THR A 701 7.20 -7.44 -3.85
C THR A 701 6.95 -6.29 -2.89
N VAL A 702 6.47 -5.17 -3.42
CA VAL A 702 6.28 -3.92 -2.68
C VAL A 702 4.95 -3.28 -3.05
N SER A 703 4.30 -2.68 -2.05
CA SER A 703 3.08 -1.89 -2.20
C SER A 703 3.33 -0.41 -1.91
N GLY A 704 2.74 0.48 -2.72
CA GLY A 704 2.84 1.93 -2.55
C GLY A 704 2.31 2.73 -3.75
N THR A 705 1.98 4.00 -3.52
CA THR A 705 1.72 4.95 -4.63
C THR A 705 2.98 5.22 -5.47
N SER A 706 4.16 4.88 -4.95
CA SER A 706 5.43 4.83 -5.69
C SER A 706 5.36 3.87 -6.88
N GLN A 707 4.79 2.68 -6.67
CA GLN A 707 4.62 1.64 -7.68
C GLN A 707 3.61 2.07 -8.75
N ALA A 708 2.45 2.61 -8.32
CA ALA A 708 1.46 3.18 -9.23
C ALA A 708 2.03 4.30 -10.12
N THR A 709 2.93 5.12 -9.57
CA THR A 709 3.64 6.18 -10.31
C THR A 709 4.58 5.58 -11.38
N ALA A 710 5.27 4.48 -11.07
CA ALA A 710 6.13 3.78 -12.02
C ALA A 710 5.31 3.15 -13.15
N VAL A 711 4.24 2.43 -12.82
CA VAL A 711 3.30 1.85 -13.81
C VAL A 711 2.76 2.95 -14.74
N THR A 712 2.27 4.05 -14.17
CA THR A 712 1.77 5.21 -14.94
C THR A 712 2.84 5.83 -15.83
N SER A 713 4.09 5.96 -15.34
CA SER A 713 5.22 6.46 -16.12
C SER A 713 5.54 5.57 -17.33
N GLY A 714 5.42 4.26 -17.17
CA GLY A 714 5.53 3.31 -18.27
C GLY A 714 4.42 3.50 -19.31
N VAL A 715 3.16 3.62 -18.88
CA VAL A 715 2.01 3.86 -19.79
C VAL A 715 2.22 5.15 -20.58
N VAL A 716 2.69 6.22 -19.91
CA VAL A 716 3.07 7.47 -20.58
C VAL A 716 4.14 7.24 -21.64
N ALA A 717 5.15 6.42 -21.37
CA ALA A 717 6.18 6.10 -22.35
C ALA A 717 5.61 5.35 -23.57
N LEU A 718 4.66 4.43 -23.38
CA LEU A 718 3.96 3.77 -24.47
C LEU A 718 3.16 4.77 -25.33
N MET A 719 2.42 5.68 -24.68
CA MET A 719 1.66 6.73 -25.37
C MET A 719 2.56 7.64 -26.21
N LEU A 720 3.71 8.03 -25.67
CA LEU A 720 4.67 8.90 -26.35
C LEU A 720 5.41 8.18 -27.47
N GLN A 721 5.59 6.86 -27.41
CA GLN A 721 6.08 6.10 -28.56
C GLN A 721 5.03 6.12 -29.70
N TYR A 722 3.76 5.87 -29.35
CA TYR A 722 2.68 5.80 -30.33
C TYR A 722 2.42 7.17 -30.99
N GLU A 723 2.39 8.25 -30.20
CA GLU A 723 2.23 9.62 -30.68
C GLU A 723 3.31 10.56 -30.11
N PRO A 724 4.48 10.65 -30.77
CA PRO A 724 5.64 11.40 -30.25
C PRO A 724 5.43 12.91 -30.07
N THR A 725 4.42 13.49 -30.71
CA THR A 725 4.13 14.93 -30.69
C THR A 725 3.26 15.38 -29.52
N LEU A 726 2.77 14.46 -28.69
CA LEU A 726 1.91 14.82 -27.55
C LEU A 726 2.66 15.73 -26.57
N THR A 727 1.98 16.79 -26.15
CA THR A 727 2.43 17.64 -25.04
C THR A 727 2.05 17.00 -23.70
N PRO A 728 2.65 17.44 -22.57
CA PRO A 728 2.24 16.98 -21.24
C PRO A 728 0.75 17.12 -20.97
N ASP A 729 0.13 18.22 -21.41
CA ASP A 729 -1.30 18.46 -21.26
C ASP A 729 -2.14 17.47 -22.10
N ASP A 730 -1.70 17.14 -23.32
CA ASP A 730 -2.37 16.15 -24.17
C ASP A 730 -2.31 14.74 -23.55
N VAL A 731 -1.14 14.36 -23.01
CA VAL A 731 -0.95 13.07 -22.34
C VAL A 731 -1.86 12.97 -21.13
N LYS A 732 -1.85 13.98 -20.24
CA LYS A 732 -2.72 14.00 -19.07
C LYS A 732 -4.19 13.92 -19.48
N CYS A 733 -4.62 14.73 -20.45
CA CYS A 733 -6.01 14.70 -20.92
C CYS A 733 -6.42 13.31 -21.43
N ARG A 734 -5.56 12.63 -22.20
CA ARG A 734 -5.84 11.28 -22.73
C ARG A 734 -5.87 10.21 -21.65
N LEU A 735 -4.97 10.26 -20.68
CA LEU A 735 -5.00 9.33 -19.54
C LEU A 735 -6.33 9.46 -18.79
N LEU A 736 -6.69 10.68 -18.39
CA LEU A 736 -7.91 10.92 -17.61
C LEU A 736 -9.19 10.62 -18.38
N TYR A 737 -9.18 10.79 -19.70
CA TYR A 737 -10.35 10.46 -20.51
C TYR A 737 -10.58 8.95 -20.68
N ASN A 738 -9.51 8.15 -20.66
CA ASN A 738 -9.57 6.71 -20.90
C ASN A 738 -9.45 5.87 -19.62
N ALA A 739 -9.19 6.50 -18.46
CA ALA A 739 -9.25 5.84 -17.16
C ALA A 739 -10.64 5.22 -16.93
N ARG A 740 -10.65 4.06 -16.28
CA ARG A 740 -11.87 3.29 -16.02
C ARG A 740 -12.29 3.53 -14.58
N PRO A 741 -13.30 4.38 -14.32
CA PRO A 741 -13.72 4.63 -12.95
C PRO A 741 -14.22 3.36 -12.27
N ALA A 742 -13.79 3.13 -11.03
CA ALA A 742 -14.34 2.12 -10.14
C ALA A 742 -15.83 2.44 -9.90
N GLN A 743 -16.68 1.48 -10.24
CA GLN A 743 -18.14 1.61 -10.22
C GLN A 743 -18.78 0.42 -9.53
N GLU A 744 -19.84 0.71 -8.77
CA GLU A 744 -20.76 -0.27 -8.22
C GLU A 744 -21.59 -0.93 -9.34
N PRO A 745 -22.18 -2.12 -9.12
CA PRO A 745 -23.05 -2.79 -10.10
C PRO A 745 -24.25 -1.96 -10.58
N ASN A 746 -24.66 -0.96 -9.80
CA ASN A 746 -25.74 -0.04 -10.13
C ASN A 746 -25.30 1.16 -11.02
N GLY A 747 -24.00 1.27 -11.33
CA GLY A 747 -23.39 2.32 -12.14
C GLY A 747 -22.99 3.60 -11.39
N SER A 748 -23.14 3.67 -10.05
CA SER A 748 -22.55 4.75 -9.25
C SER A 748 -21.06 4.52 -9.05
N LEU A 749 -20.30 5.59 -8.78
CA LEU A 749 -18.89 5.45 -8.45
C LEU A 749 -18.73 4.73 -7.10
N ALA A 750 -17.86 3.72 -7.04
CA ALA A 750 -17.49 3.03 -5.80
C ALA A 750 -16.66 3.96 -4.88
N TYR A 751 -15.79 4.77 -5.49
CA TYR A 751 -15.00 5.78 -4.79
C TYR A 751 -15.30 7.20 -5.29
N SER A 752 -15.18 8.21 -4.44
CA SER A 752 -15.34 9.59 -4.89
C SER A 752 -14.23 10.01 -5.87
N ILE A 753 -14.45 11.08 -6.65
CA ILE A 753 -13.43 11.66 -7.52
C ILE A 753 -12.18 12.13 -6.74
N PHE A 754 -12.30 12.39 -5.43
CA PHE A 754 -11.17 12.72 -4.57
C PHE A 754 -10.36 11.50 -4.14
N GLN A 755 -10.90 10.29 -4.30
CA GLN A 755 -10.24 9.05 -3.92
C GLN A 755 -9.62 8.37 -5.13
N GLN A 756 -10.40 8.15 -6.19
CA GLN A 756 -9.95 7.45 -7.41
C GLN A 756 -9.53 8.38 -8.57
N GLY A 757 -9.79 9.68 -8.46
CA GLY A 757 -9.59 10.59 -9.60
C GLY A 757 -10.54 10.26 -10.75
N ALA A 758 -10.00 10.12 -11.96
CA ALA A 758 -10.73 9.73 -13.16
C ALA A 758 -11.02 8.22 -13.25
N GLY A 759 -10.35 7.42 -12.42
CA GLY A 759 -10.41 5.96 -12.42
C GLY A 759 -9.05 5.32 -12.37
#